data_AF-A0AAV6TIF8-F1
#
_entry.id   AF-A0AAV6TIF8-F1
#
_cell.length_a   1.000
_cell.length_b   1.000
_cell.length_c   1.000
_cell.angle_alpha   90.00
_cell.angle_beta   90.00
_cell.angle_gamma   90.00
#
_symmetry.space_group_name_H-M   'P 1'
#
loop_
_entity.id
_entity.type
_entity.pdbx_description
1 polymer ?
#
loop_
_entity_poly.entity_id
_entity_poly.type
_entity_poly.pdbx_seq_one_letter_code
_entity_poly.pdbx_strand_id
1 'polypeptide(L)'
;MLPLAFPQFRPLCFHLGPPPFPPWPPRCGPAVGLTPPLPAGPPPLWMPPPAFPRPAPGHAALPPPDEAILAMGPPCGQGNLPMLGDCDDGPSLIGDLAPIGPGPVAPPPSSPGDDPPGEPTDDVDWDDGVPPAIFPDDRLLFLGDARPSFFQQKWIDIFINISSIEALDDQITIYTAELQQALRRPARRGRRRRPPITAAVPPILADALGRQGAQSSTFFNNGLSMYDKEAATKLQRDFNLMPGRTVDAVLHGGREPCPIPAERLVAHFGEVYSSRPHSHEFVFSDFPAPDPASNEVLLAPYSKEEVWKKLLNSSNSAPGPDLIPYSILKAKDPGALILTTICRAVQIFGVVPDAWRKANIVLAHKAGDRDDVSNWRPIALLNTMGKVFSGCLADRLDDWGNKNHVLSPQQKGFREFEGCLEHNFLIQHMLSQARSSKSDLFLAWLDLENAFGAVPHSLILESLTHIGVPPQVIEMIKALYTNARCKIRLPEGLSDAIPMEAGVRQGCPLSSVLFNFTIEHMLRAVSGDDARGIVIQGSNIKFLAYADDILLAAPSAEDLSQHLNVISDSAEKAGLRFKPRKCATLGIRNAPRARGTLPNTFLIQGHQVPFLRNDEAYKYLGVKVGYNPKQDYHCLVDLVCDQIDLIHNSLLAPWQMLQAIRGHILPRIEFLSRNLALKKKDVLRIDKKIQSRVKSILNLPQRADANIVRVAIRKGGAGVQSLSDTVDIDHITYAMKMLSSKDQLVREAASQSLKEAVRKKAGVDPTDDNIFAYLSGSLPVPRSGGGVAGSVWSNVRAACLRLNKKFPVSWSRCSGTGMIKITIGHISSRSTTTITQSSRAYLFRQLKSAMSDYYLERISAKPDQGKTAAPVSLHPASSAFIADGSFTRFCDWRFIHRARLGVLPLNGTRRFGNQVRKCRRCGFVVESIPHVINHCTSHSATWNLRHNEIQDRIVRAIPSRSGTVTVNRRVPDTTLPLRPDIVVRRPDGSLLIIDVTVPFEDRVEALVKARRIKINKYQPLVDELATKGITASVDAIIVGALGSWDTCNDYVLGQLGVSRKYATMMRKIICARTIGHSRNIYVSHITGSPQSM
;
A
#
# COMPACT_ATOMS: atom_id res chain seq x y z
N MET A 1 -14.21 3.84 3.66
CA MET A 1 -13.69 3.58 2.28
C MET A 1 -14.05 2.16 1.93
N LEU A 2 -14.37 1.81 0.67
CA LEU A 2 -14.33 0.39 0.29
C LEU A 2 -12.87 -0.04 0.16
N PRO A 3 -12.36 -1.01 0.94
CA PRO A 3 -11.31 -1.85 0.42
C PRO A 3 -11.90 -2.55 -0.82
N LEU A 4 -11.32 -2.31 -2.00
CA LEU A 4 -11.63 -3.17 -3.13
C LEU A 4 -11.25 -4.58 -2.72
N ALA A 5 -12.24 -5.46 -2.57
CA ALA A 5 -11.99 -6.89 -2.46
C ALA A 5 -11.10 -7.26 -3.65
N PHE A 6 -9.83 -7.57 -3.37
CA PHE A 6 -8.83 -7.80 -4.42
C PHE A 6 -9.40 -8.86 -5.37
N PRO A 7 -9.27 -8.66 -6.70
CA PRO A 7 -9.96 -9.49 -7.68
C PRO A 7 -9.73 -10.96 -7.34
N GLN A 8 -10.85 -11.65 -7.06
CA GLN A 8 -10.82 -12.99 -6.49
C GLN A 8 -9.90 -13.85 -7.34
N PHE A 9 -9.05 -14.63 -6.66
CA PHE A 9 -8.23 -15.67 -7.28
C PHE A 9 -9.08 -16.42 -8.33
N ARG A 10 -8.73 -16.27 -9.61
CA ARG A 10 -9.18 -17.14 -10.70
C ARG A 10 -8.13 -18.23 -10.91
N PRO A 11 -8.20 -19.37 -10.20
CA PRO A 11 -7.58 -20.59 -10.71
C PRO A 11 -8.46 -21.12 -11.85
N LEU A 12 -7.83 -21.51 -12.96
CA LEU A 12 -8.45 -22.45 -13.89
C LEU A 12 -8.32 -23.84 -13.27
N CYS A 13 -9.30 -24.23 -12.44
CA CYS A 13 -9.42 -25.60 -11.96
C CYS A 13 -10.10 -26.45 -13.03
N PHE A 14 -9.32 -27.09 -13.90
CA PHE A 14 -9.85 -28.14 -14.76
C PHE A 14 -10.20 -29.37 -13.92
N HIS A 15 -11.50 -29.66 -13.76
CA HIS A 15 -11.95 -31.00 -13.40
C HIS A 15 -11.91 -31.89 -14.64
N LEU A 16 -10.79 -32.58 -14.86
CA LEU A 16 -10.73 -33.69 -15.81
C LEU A 16 -11.41 -34.92 -15.18
N GLY A 17 -12.71 -35.07 -15.44
CA GLY A 17 -13.33 -36.39 -15.41
C GLY A 17 -12.81 -37.24 -16.59
N PRO A 18 -12.70 -38.57 -16.46
CA PRO A 18 -12.29 -39.42 -17.56
C PRO A 18 -13.38 -39.45 -18.66
N PRO A 19 -13.04 -39.29 -19.94
CA PRO A 19 -14.00 -39.46 -21.03
C PRO A 19 -14.36 -40.95 -21.24
N PRO A 20 -15.56 -41.26 -21.76
CA PRO A 20 -15.96 -42.63 -22.05
C PRO A 20 -15.21 -43.19 -23.28
N PHE A 21 -14.85 -44.47 -23.23
CA PHE A 21 -14.27 -45.21 -24.36
C PHE A 21 -15.36 -45.80 -25.28
N PRO A 22 -15.31 -45.56 -26.60
CA PRO A 22 -15.88 -46.46 -27.61
C PRO A 22 -14.86 -47.55 -28.04
N PRO A 23 -15.31 -48.69 -28.59
CA PRO A 23 -14.48 -49.88 -28.82
C PRO A 23 -13.67 -49.88 -30.12
N TRP A 24 -12.60 -50.68 -30.16
CA TRP A 24 -11.82 -51.03 -31.35
C TRP A 24 -11.95 -52.53 -31.68
N PRO A 25 -12.22 -52.88 -32.95
CA PRO A 25 -11.77 -54.15 -33.54
C PRO A 25 -11.09 -53.89 -34.93
N PRO A 26 -10.60 -54.91 -35.68
CA PRO A 26 -9.26 -55.43 -35.43
C PRO A 26 -8.37 -55.73 -36.67
N ARG A 27 -7.04 -55.84 -36.44
CA ARG A 27 -6.03 -56.73 -37.10
C ARG A 27 -5.99 -56.87 -38.64
N CYS A 28 -4.77 -56.74 -39.22
CA CYS A 28 -3.94 -57.91 -39.59
C CYS A 28 -2.50 -57.52 -40.04
N GLY A 29 -1.58 -58.50 -40.04
CA GLY A 29 -0.18 -58.39 -40.52
C GLY A 29 0.00 -59.09 -41.90
N PRO A 30 1.12 -59.79 -42.22
CA PRO A 30 2.17 -60.32 -41.31
C PRO A 30 3.65 -60.30 -41.80
N ALA A 31 4.57 -60.82 -40.96
CA ALA A 31 5.90 -61.43 -41.29
C ALA A 31 7.01 -60.50 -41.88
N VAL A 32 8.33 -60.64 -41.71
CA VAL A 32 9.32 -61.53 -40.99
C VAL A 32 10.50 -60.60 -40.56
N GLY A 33 11.37 -60.79 -39.56
CA GLY A 33 11.57 -61.81 -38.50
C GLY A 33 13.03 -61.74 -37.96
N LEU A 34 13.50 -62.80 -37.29
CA LEU A 34 14.83 -63.00 -36.65
C LEU A 34 15.21 -62.08 -35.46
N THR A 35 15.78 -62.73 -34.44
CA THR A 35 16.30 -62.25 -33.13
C THR A 35 17.52 -63.14 -32.75
N PRO A 36 18.20 -63.09 -31.57
CA PRO A 36 18.11 -62.25 -30.34
C PRO A 36 19.50 -61.57 -30.05
N PRO A 37 19.93 -61.12 -28.83
CA PRO A 37 19.31 -61.16 -27.50
C PRO A 37 19.35 -59.89 -26.60
N LEU A 38 18.42 -59.88 -25.65
CA LEU A 38 18.50 -59.29 -24.29
C LEU A 38 18.74 -60.47 -23.29
N PRO A 39 19.01 -60.32 -21.97
CA PRO A 39 18.88 -59.12 -21.12
C PRO A 39 19.97 -58.88 -20.03
N ALA A 40 19.91 -57.73 -19.35
CA ALA A 40 20.30 -57.49 -17.95
C ALA A 40 19.62 -56.18 -17.46
N GLY A 41 19.31 -55.92 -16.19
CA GLY A 41 19.67 -56.61 -14.95
C GLY A 41 20.47 -55.68 -14.01
N PRO A 42 19.84 -54.93 -13.08
CA PRO A 42 20.51 -53.84 -12.36
C PRO A 42 21.07 -54.21 -10.95
N PRO A 43 22.40 -54.23 -10.79
CA PRO A 43 23.04 -53.86 -9.52
C PRO A 43 24.42 -53.15 -9.73
N PRO A 44 25.22 -52.80 -8.69
CA PRO A 44 24.93 -52.62 -7.26
C PRO A 44 25.33 -51.21 -6.73
N LEU A 45 25.27 -51.03 -5.40
CA LEU A 45 25.86 -49.91 -4.65
C LEU A 45 27.41 -49.95 -4.64
N TRP A 46 28.05 -48.79 -4.42
CA TRP A 46 29.30 -48.48 -3.65
C TRP A 46 29.97 -47.21 -4.22
N MET A 47 30.83 -46.44 -3.53
CA MET A 47 30.99 -46.09 -2.10
C MET A 47 31.81 -44.76 -2.02
N PRO A 48 31.92 -44.08 -0.86
CA PRO A 48 32.59 -42.77 -0.75
C PRO A 48 34.10 -42.86 -0.43
N PRO A 49 34.90 -41.87 -0.86
CA PRO A 49 36.22 -41.60 -0.29
C PRO A 49 36.37 -40.16 0.25
N PRO A 50 37.26 -39.91 1.22
CA PRO A 50 37.35 -40.64 2.49
C PRO A 50 37.24 -39.67 3.69
N ALA A 51 37.07 -40.21 4.90
CA ALA A 51 37.10 -39.41 6.13
C ALA A 51 38.11 -39.99 7.13
N PHE A 52 39.17 -39.23 7.45
CA PHE A 52 40.06 -39.42 8.61
C PHE A 52 40.90 -38.15 8.83
N PRO A 53 41.44 -37.89 10.05
CA PRO A 53 40.99 -38.35 11.37
C PRO A 53 40.74 -37.16 12.34
N ARG A 54 40.30 -37.47 13.57
CA ARG A 54 40.55 -36.57 14.73
C ARG A 54 41.97 -36.79 15.25
N PRO A 55 42.60 -35.77 15.85
CA PRO A 55 43.58 -35.96 16.92
C PRO A 55 43.07 -35.40 18.26
N ALA A 56 43.20 -36.18 19.33
CA ALA A 56 43.17 -35.78 20.74
C ALA A 56 43.57 -36.98 21.62
N PRO A 57 44.14 -36.81 22.82
CA PRO A 57 44.81 -35.63 23.41
C PRO A 57 46.32 -35.87 23.63
N GLY A 58 47.07 -34.91 24.18
CA GLY A 58 48.46 -35.12 24.61
C GLY A 58 49.20 -33.87 25.13
N HIS A 59 49.67 -33.92 26.38
CA HIS A 59 50.51 -32.91 27.07
C HIS A 59 51.86 -32.67 26.32
N ALA A 60 52.60 -31.56 26.42
CA ALA A 60 53.10 -30.87 27.63
C ALA A 60 53.89 -29.56 27.27
N ALA A 61 54.51 -28.93 28.29
CA ALA A 61 55.62 -27.94 28.24
C ALA A 61 55.42 -26.52 27.65
N LEU A 62 55.12 -25.58 28.56
CA LEU A 62 55.87 -24.35 28.94
C LEU A 62 57.25 -24.05 28.27
N PRO A 63 57.85 -22.83 28.42
CA PRO A 63 57.39 -21.56 29.03
C PRO A 63 57.54 -20.31 28.10
N PRO A 64 57.21 -19.08 28.55
CA PRO A 64 57.51 -17.82 27.83
C PRO A 64 58.84 -17.16 28.27
N PRO A 65 59.22 -16.03 27.65
CA PRO A 65 60.10 -15.02 28.28
C PRO A 65 59.41 -13.63 28.41
N ASP A 66 59.05 -13.31 29.66
CA ASP A 66 59.50 -12.14 30.43
C ASP A 66 59.17 -10.67 30.08
N GLU A 67 59.21 -9.87 31.15
CA GLU A 67 58.87 -8.45 31.25
C GLU A 67 60.12 -7.55 31.29
N ALA A 68 59.96 -6.29 30.85
CA ALA A 68 60.65 -5.12 31.41
C ALA A 68 59.79 -3.90 31.03
N ILE A 69 59.08 -3.21 31.94
CA ILE A 69 59.55 -2.48 33.12
C ILE A 69 60.61 -1.43 32.78
N LEU A 70 60.15 -0.17 32.68
CA LEU A 70 60.87 0.98 33.19
C LEU A 70 59.87 2.11 33.49
N ALA A 71 59.77 2.50 34.74
CA ALA A 71 58.93 3.62 35.20
C ALA A 71 59.83 4.80 35.59
N MET A 72 59.43 6.03 35.26
CA MET A 72 59.87 7.24 35.96
C MET A 72 58.85 8.40 35.86
N GLY A 73 58.79 9.14 36.95
CA GLY A 73 58.38 10.54 37.13
C GLY A 73 58.84 10.95 38.55
N PRO A 74 58.51 12.13 39.09
CA PRO A 74 57.99 13.37 38.49
C PRO A 74 59.17 14.40 38.38
N PRO A 75 59.15 15.73 38.75
CA PRO A 75 58.52 16.39 39.90
C PRO A 75 57.83 17.77 39.64
N CYS A 76 57.57 18.50 40.74
CA CYS A 76 56.98 19.84 40.97
C CYS A 76 57.49 21.02 40.10
N GLY A 77 56.88 22.23 40.11
CA GLY A 77 55.65 22.75 40.80
C GLY A 77 55.64 24.30 40.95
N GLN A 78 54.82 24.82 41.90
CA GLN A 78 54.57 26.25 42.28
C GLN A 78 53.60 27.09 41.41
N GLY A 79 52.80 27.98 42.05
CA GLY A 79 51.97 29.02 41.39
C GLY A 79 50.61 29.33 42.08
N ASN A 80 50.57 30.32 42.99
CA ASN A 80 49.45 30.64 43.91
C ASN A 80 48.11 31.15 43.30
N LEU A 81 47.02 30.92 44.06
CA LEU A 81 45.86 31.77 44.47
C LEU A 81 45.83 33.26 44.02
N PRO A 82 44.65 33.98 43.98
CA PRO A 82 43.50 33.85 44.93
C PRO A 82 42.02 34.15 44.47
N MET A 83 41.08 33.66 45.32
CA MET A 83 39.81 34.28 45.83
C MET A 83 38.49 34.51 45.02
N LEU A 84 37.37 34.23 45.75
CA LEU A 84 36.00 34.80 45.76
C LEU A 84 35.09 34.74 44.50
N GLY A 85 33.77 34.46 44.58
CA GLY A 85 32.89 34.07 45.71
C GLY A 85 31.53 33.55 45.14
N ASP A 86 30.86 32.57 45.76
CA ASP A 86 29.83 32.71 46.84
C ASP A 86 28.41 32.92 46.25
N CYS A 87 27.27 32.41 46.72
CA CYS A 87 26.78 31.51 47.81
C CYS A 87 25.32 31.10 47.41
N ASP A 88 24.50 30.21 47.97
CA ASP A 88 24.44 29.17 49.04
C ASP A 88 23.13 28.36 48.81
N ASP A 89 22.74 27.24 49.44
CA ASP A 89 23.40 26.08 50.08
C ASP A 89 22.33 24.94 50.19
N GLY A 90 22.60 23.81 50.87
CA GLY A 90 21.66 22.75 51.24
C GLY A 90 21.04 22.92 52.65
N PRO A 91 20.87 21.85 53.47
CA PRO A 91 21.11 20.43 53.20
C PRO A 91 19.99 19.44 53.62
N SER A 92 20.29 18.16 53.38
CA SER A 92 19.64 16.88 53.76
C SER A 92 18.85 16.77 55.08
N LEU A 93 17.99 15.73 55.18
CA LEU A 93 18.15 14.63 56.17
C LEU A 93 17.28 13.36 55.90
N ILE A 94 17.97 12.21 55.82
CA ILE A 94 17.67 10.81 56.28
C ILE A 94 16.22 10.35 56.57
N GLY A 95 15.87 9.12 56.14
CA GLY A 95 14.81 8.31 56.78
C GLY A 95 14.30 7.07 56.02
N ASP A 96 14.96 5.91 56.16
CA ASP A 96 14.39 4.59 55.79
C ASP A 96 13.67 3.95 56.99
N LEU A 97 12.48 3.36 56.80
CA LEU A 97 11.92 2.23 57.57
C LEU A 97 10.55 1.77 57.00
N ALA A 98 10.13 0.54 57.31
CA ALA A 98 8.88 -0.11 56.86
C ALA A 98 8.43 -1.16 57.91
N PRO A 99 7.36 -1.98 57.74
CA PRO A 99 6.16 -1.93 56.87
C PRO A 99 4.85 -2.04 57.71
N ILE A 100 3.74 -2.55 57.11
CA ILE A 100 2.50 -3.21 57.68
C ILE A 100 1.17 -2.58 57.14
N GLY A 101 0.12 -3.42 56.94
CA GLY A 101 -1.25 -3.03 56.54
C GLY A 101 -2.26 -3.18 57.70
N PRO A 102 -3.55 -3.58 57.52
CA PRO A 102 -4.33 -3.81 56.29
C PRO A 102 -5.78 -3.20 56.33
N GLY A 103 -6.65 -3.54 55.36
CA GLY A 103 -8.10 -3.69 55.61
C GLY A 103 -9.08 -2.62 55.06
N PRO A 104 -10.39 -2.94 54.87
CA PRO A 104 -11.40 -2.05 54.25
C PRO A 104 -12.63 -1.73 55.14
N VAL A 105 -13.49 -0.79 54.71
CA VAL A 105 -14.95 -0.70 55.00
C VAL A 105 -15.64 0.29 54.04
N ALA A 106 -16.97 0.25 53.90
CA ALA A 106 -17.78 1.09 52.98
C ALA A 106 -18.83 1.97 53.71
N PRO A 107 -19.45 2.98 53.04
CA PRO A 107 -20.54 3.79 53.60
C PRO A 107 -21.97 3.36 53.13
N PRO A 108 -23.05 3.80 53.81
CA PRO A 108 -24.44 3.27 53.67
C PRO A 108 -25.42 4.19 52.85
N PRO A 109 -26.70 3.78 52.64
CA PRO A 109 -27.62 4.39 51.65
C PRO A 109 -28.73 5.30 52.26
N SER A 110 -29.60 5.86 51.39
CA SER A 110 -30.90 6.45 51.77
C SER A 110 -31.95 6.37 50.65
N SER A 111 -33.24 6.32 51.01
CA SER A 111 -34.47 6.25 50.19
C SER A 111 -35.69 6.46 51.12
N PRO A 112 -36.96 6.55 50.65
CA PRO A 112 -37.50 6.95 49.34
C PRO A 112 -38.43 8.19 49.48
N GLY A 113 -39.31 8.44 48.51
CA GLY A 113 -40.45 9.36 48.63
C GLY A 113 -41.41 9.24 47.45
N ASP A 114 -42.69 9.01 47.72
CA ASP A 114 -43.75 8.74 46.73
C ASP A 114 -44.60 9.99 46.42
N ASP A 115 -45.11 10.11 45.19
CA ASP A 115 -46.56 10.25 44.87
C ASP A 115 -46.81 10.38 43.35
N PRO A 116 -48.05 10.15 42.84
CA PRO A 116 -48.29 9.83 41.42
C PRO A 116 -49.18 10.89 40.69
N PRO A 117 -50.08 10.56 39.73
CA PRO A 117 -49.86 10.90 38.32
C PRO A 117 -50.83 11.95 37.75
N GLY A 118 -50.47 12.51 36.59
CA GLY A 118 -51.35 13.33 35.76
C GLY A 118 -51.25 12.93 34.28
N GLU A 119 -52.40 12.64 33.67
CA GLU A 119 -52.56 12.31 32.24
C GLU A 119 -53.43 13.39 31.55
N PRO A 120 -53.72 13.34 30.23
CA PRO A 120 -53.22 14.36 29.32
C PRO A 120 -54.27 15.40 28.89
N THR A 121 -53.77 16.41 28.16
CA THR A 121 -54.57 17.31 27.31
C THR A 121 -53.83 17.50 25.99
N ASP A 122 -54.55 17.31 24.89
CA ASP A 122 -54.07 17.46 23.51
C ASP A 122 -54.02 18.95 23.07
N ASP A 123 -53.91 19.16 21.75
CA ASP A 123 -53.95 20.42 21.00
C ASP A 123 -52.72 21.34 21.11
N VAL A 124 -51.83 21.21 20.12
CA VAL A 124 -50.93 22.28 19.66
C VAL A 124 -51.09 22.44 18.14
N ASP A 125 -51.46 23.64 17.72
CA ASP A 125 -51.67 24.01 16.31
C ASP A 125 -50.40 23.90 15.46
N TRP A 126 -50.58 23.54 14.18
CA TRP A 126 -49.54 23.65 13.15
C TRP A 126 -49.64 25.01 12.44
N ASP A 127 -49.09 26.06 13.06
CA ASP A 127 -48.93 27.37 12.42
C ASP A 127 -47.67 27.40 11.52
N ASP A 128 -47.73 28.15 10.41
CA ASP A 128 -46.81 28.07 9.26
C ASP A 128 -45.47 28.79 9.50
N GLY A 129 -44.71 28.29 10.48
CA GLY A 129 -43.41 28.82 10.89
C GLY A 129 -42.29 28.61 9.86
N VAL A 130 -42.15 29.54 8.91
CA VAL A 130 -40.97 29.63 8.03
C VAL A 130 -39.70 29.65 8.90
N PRO A 131 -38.75 28.70 8.72
CA PRO A 131 -37.61 28.58 9.63
C PRO A 131 -36.72 29.84 9.58
N PRO A 132 -36.19 30.29 10.74
CA PRO A 132 -35.30 31.44 10.79
C PRO A 132 -34.03 31.21 9.94
N ALA A 133 -33.43 32.31 9.48
CA ALA A 133 -32.36 32.29 8.49
C ALA A 133 -31.27 31.24 8.79
N ILE A 134 -31.04 30.35 7.82
CA ILE A 134 -30.35 29.04 7.93
C ILE A 134 -28.90 29.12 8.48
N PHE A 135 -28.32 30.32 8.49
CA PHE A 135 -26.99 30.61 9.05
C PHE A 135 -27.04 31.84 9.97
N PRO A 136 -27.42 31.69 11.26
CA PRO A 136 -27.21 32.72 12.27
C PRO A 136 -25.70 32.96 12.45
N ASP A 137 -25.25 34.20 12.23
CA ASP A 137 -23.87 34.73 12.38
C ASP A 137 -22.68 33.98 11.73
N ASP A 138 -22.90 32.84 11.05
CA ASP A 138 -21.83 31.98 10.52
C ASP A 138 -21.01 32.60 9.37
N ARG A 139 -21.36 33.82 8.91
CA ARG A 139 -20.61 34.61 7.90
C ARG A 139 -19.13 34.81 8.24
N LEU A 140 -18.74 34.74 9.51
CA LEU A 140 -17.35 34.86 9.96
C LEU A 140 -16.62 33.51 10.10
N LEU A 141 -17.33 32.38 10.29
CA LEU A 141 -16.73 31.07 10.63
C LEU A 141 -16.10 30.32 9.44
N PHE A 142 -16.36 30.76 8.22
CA PHE A 142 -15.66 30.28 7.01
C PHE A 142 -14.19 30.74 6.94
N LEU A 143 -13.79 31.78 7.67
CA LEU A 143 -12.44 32.37 7.61
C LEU A 143 -11.41 31.58 8.43
N GLY A 144 -10.79 30.58 7.79
CA GLY A 144 -9.41 30.19 8.12
C GLY A 144 -8.38 31.04 7.36
N ASP A 145 -7.08 30.72 7.50
CA ASP A 145 -5.94 31.46 6.91
C ASP A 145 -5.96 31.66 5.38
N ALA A 146 -6.90 31.04 4.66
CA ALA A 146 -7.03 31.13 3.20
C ALA A 146 -8.39 31.72 2.82
N ARG A 147 -8.38 32.95 2.27
CA ARG A 147 -9.59 33.57 1.68
C ARG A 147 -10.15 32.69 0.55
N PRO A 148 -11.47 32.49 0.47
CA PRO A 148 -12.09 31.71 -0.60
C PRO A 148 -11.84 32.35 -1.97
N SER A 149 -11.79 31.52 -3.02
CA SER A 149 -11.77 32.02 -4.39
C SER A 149 -13.13 32.61 -4.78
N PHE A 150 -13.17 33.54 -5.75
CA PHE A 150 -14.44 34.12 -6.26
C PHE A 150 -15.46 33.04 -6.70
N PHE A 151 -14.98 31.92 -7.25
CA PHE A 151 -15.81 30.75 -7.59
C PHE A 151 -16.42 30.08 -6.36
N GLN A 152 -15.66 29.96 -5.27
CA GLN A 152 -16.18 29.43 -4.00
C GLN A 152 -17.13 30.44 -3.34
N GLN A 153 -16.78 31.72 -3.29
CA GLN A 153 -17.63 32.75 -2.68
C GLN A 153 -19.02 32.79 -3.35
N LYS A 154 -19.09 32.89 -4.69
CA LYS A 154 -20.36 32.80 -5.45
C LYS A 154 -21.22 31.62 -4.98
N TRP A 155 -20.63 30.42 -4.94
CA TRP A 155 -21.39 29.21 -4.65
C TRP A 155 -21.74 29.05 -3.17
N ILE A 156 -20.89 29.52 -2.25
CA ILE A 156 -21.19 29.62 -0.82
C ILE A 156 -22.35 30.59 -0.60
N ASP A 157 -22.29 31.79 -1.19
CA ASP A 157 -23.35 32.81 -1.09
C ASP A 157 -24.69 32.28 -1.64
N ILE A 158 -24.67 31.54 -2.74
CA ILE A 158 -25.87 30.86 -3.26
C ILE A 158 -26.38 29.84 -2.24
N PHE A 159 -25.57 28.85 -1.84
CA PHE A 159 -26.02 27.75 -0.96
C PHE A 159 -26.39 28.19 0.47
N ILE A 160 -25.92 29.36 0.93
CA ILE A 160 -26.29 29.95 2.23
C ILE A 160 -27.71 30.52 2.23
N ASN A 161 -28.21 31.02 1.10
CA ASN A 161 -29.49 31.73 1.00
C ASN A 161 -30.61 30.90 0.34
N ILE A 162 -30.47 29.58 0.28
CA ILE A 162 -31.49 28.68 -0.29
C ILE A 162 -32.58 28.41 0.73
N SER A 163 -33.83 28.80 0.46
CA SER A 163 -34.97 28.63 1.37
C SER A 163 -35.77 27.33 1.21
N SER A 164 -35.55 26.53 0.15
CA SER A 164 -36.31 25.28 -0.08
C SER A 164 -35.45 24.16 -0.70
N ILE A 165 -35.97 22.93 -0.67
CA ILE A 165 -35.30 21.73 -1.19
C ILE A 165 -35.27 21.69 -2.73
N GLU A 166 -36.29 22.24 -3.39
CA GLU A 166 -36.36 22.40 -4.86
C GLU A 166 -35.24 23.33 -5.32
N ALA A 167 -35.12 24.49 -4.67
CA ALA A 167 -34.04 25.43 -4.92
C ALA A 167 -32.65 24.82 -4.65
N LEU A 168 -32.53 23.88 -3.69
CA LEU A 168 -31.27 23.15 -3.47
C LEU A 168 -30.92 22.21 -4.63
N ASP A 169 -31.86 21.42 -5.16
CA ASP A 169 -31.61 20.49 -6.27
C ASP A 169 -31.34 21.24 -7.59
N ASP A 170 -32.04 22.37 -7.82
CA ASP A 170 -31.78 23.29 -8.94
C ASP A 170 -30.37 23.90 -8.88
N GLN A 171 -29.98 24.49 -7.75
CA GLN A 171 -28.64 25.09 -7.63
C GLN A 171 -27.53 24.03 -7.67
N ILE A 172 -27.76 22.81 -7.16
CA ILE A 172 -26.83 21.68 -7.33
C ILE A 172 -26.74 21.24 -8.80
N THR A 173 -27.83 21.31 -9.55
CA THR A 173 -27.85 21.02 -10.99
C THR A 173 -27.05 22.07 -11.78
N ILE A 174 -27.25 23.36 -11.51
CA ILE A 174 -26.47 24.46 -12.14
C ILE A 174 -24.98 24.37 -11.75
N TYR A 175 -24.67 24.11 -10.48
CA TYR A 175 -23.28 23.90 -10.01
C TYR A 175 -22.63 22.71 -10.73
N THR A 176 -23.34 21.60 -10.88
CA THR A 176 -22.88 20.42 -11.62
C THR A 176 -22.57 20.76 -13.08
N ALA A 177 -23.40 21.58 -13.74
CA ALA A 177 -23.15 22.04 -15.10
C ALA A 177 -21.88 22.91 -15.23
N GLU A 178 -21.62 23.81 -14.27
CA GLU A 178 -20.36 24.57 -14.23
C GLU A 178 -19.12 23.66 -14.03
N LEU A 179 -19.22 22.65 -13.17
CA LEU A 179 -18.15 21.66 -12.97
C LEU A 179 -17.94 20.80 -14.23
N GLN A 180 -18.99 20.41 -14.93
CA GLN A 180 -18.89 19.72 -16.23
C GLN A 180 -18.26 20.61 -17.31
N GLN A 181 -18.56 21.91 -17.34
CA GLN A 181 -17.89 22.83 -18.26
C GLN A 181 -16.39 22.92 -17.97
N ALA A 182 -15.98 22.83 -16.70
CA ALA A 182 -14.57 22.79 -16.31
C ALA A 182 -13.85 21.49 -16.76
N LEU A 183 -14.55 20.35 -16.84
CA LEU A 183 -14.01 19.11 -17.44
C LEU A 183 -13.76 19.25 -18.95
N ARG A 184 -14.62 19.97 -19.68
CA ARG A 184 -14.51 20.17 -21.14
C ARG A 184 -13.38 21.12 -21.54
N ARG A 185 -12.95 22.03 -20.66
CA ARG A 185 -11.83 22.95 -20.91
C ARG A 185 -10.49 22.20 -20.81
N PRO A 186 -9.73 21.98 -21.90
CA PRO A 186 -8.45 21.28 -21.82
C PRO A 186 -7.48 22.07 -20.94
N ALA A 187 -6.92 21.40 -19.93
CA ALA A 187 -5.98 22.02 -18.98
C ALA A 187 -4.87 22.74 -19.75
N ARG A 188 -4.72 24.06 -19.52
CA ARG A 188 -3.74 24.93 -20.20
C ARG A 188 -2.30 24.51 -19.87
N ARG A 189 -1.81 23.46 -20.53
CA ARG A 189 -0.36 23.25 -20.75
C ARG A 189 0.15 24.52 -21.42
N GLY A 190 1.04 25.25 -20.76
CA GLY A 190 1.59 26.50 -21.28
C GLY A 190 2.06 26.34 -22.72
N ARG A 191 1.65 27.27 -23.61
CA ARG A 191 1.77 27.17 -25.06
C ARG A 191 3.19 26.72 -25.46
N ARG A 192 3.34 25.45 -25.84
CA ARG A 192 4.48 25.00 -26.63
C ARG A 192 4.35 25.62 -28.02
N ARG A 193 4.97 26.78 -28.24
CA ARG A 193 5.36 27.19 -29.60
C ARG A 193 6.33 26.12 -30.12
N ARG A 194 5.83 25.20 -30.94
CA ARG A 194 6.68 24.49 -31.89
C ARG A 194 7.09 25.50 -32.96
N PRO A 195 8.35 25.55 -33.41
CA PRO A 195 8.65 26.08 -34.74
C PRO A 195 7.91 25.24 -35.78
N PRO A 196 7.52 25.81 -36.94
CA PRO A 196 7.08 25.00 -38.06
C PRO A 196 8.24 24.09 -38.50
N ILE A 197 7.97 22.80 -38.72
CA ILE A 197 8.91 21.89 -39.37
C ILE A 197 8.47 21.80 -40.83
N THR A 198 9.05 22.65 -41.67
CA THR A 198 9.02 22.49 -43.13
C THR A 198 10.00 21.38 -43.50
N ALA A 199 9.48 20.18 -43.73
CA ALA A 199 10.25 19.03 -44.21
C ALA A 199 9.52 18.42 -45.40
N ALA A 200 9.88 18.84 -46.61
CA ALA A 200 9.53 18.12 -47.82
C ALA A 200 10.25 16.76 -47.82
N VAL A 201 9.57 15.70 -48.24
CA VAL A 201 10.13 14.35 -48.35
C VAL A 201 10.29 14.03 -49.84
N PRO A 202 11.52 13.70 -50.32
CA PRO A 202 11.72 13.28 -51.71
C PRO A 202 11.05 11.91 -51.99
N PRO A 203 10.32 11.75 -53.12
CA PRO A 203 9.53 10.53 -53.39
C PRO A 203 10.23 9.54 -54.35
N ILE A 204 11.04 8.62 -53.82
CA ILE A 204 11.64 7.47 -54.53
C ILE A 204 11.73 6.30 -53.52
N LEU A 205 11.34 5.05 -53.76
CA LEU A 205 10.74 4.38 -54.94
C LEU A 205 9.69 3.37 -54.41
N ALA A 206 8.66 3.05 -55.20
CA ALA A 206 7.77 1.93 -54.93
C ALA A 206 7.39 1.22 -56.25
N ASP A 207 7.68 -0.09 -56.35
CA ASP A 207 6.90 -1.06 -57.11
C ASP A 207 7.27 -2.51 -56.69
N ALA A 208 6.64 -3.51 -57.32
CA ALA A 208 6.74 -4.97 -57.16
C ALA A 208 5.69 -5.62 -56.23
N LEU A 209 4.44 -5.66 -56.71
CA LEU A 209 3.44 -6.70 -56.40
C LEU A 209 3.98 -8.09 -56.81
N GLY A 210 3.58 -9.24 -56.25
CA GLY A 210 2.60 -9.58 -55.23
C GLY A 210 2.02 -11.00 -55.49
N ARG A 211 1.40 -11.66 -54.50
CA ARG A 211 0.46 -12.81 -54.66
C ARG A 211 -0.22 -13.20 -53.33
N GLN A 212 -1.35 -13.89 -53.41
CA GLN A 212 -2.24 -14.25 -52.29
C GLN A 212 -2.14 -15.76 -51.96
N GLY A 213 -2.55 -16.18 -50.75
CA GLY A 213 -2.92 -17.58 -50.50
C GLY A 213 -2.86 -18.08 -49.05
N ALA A 214 -3.83 -18.95 -48.71
CA ALA A 214 -3.85 -19.96 -47.64
C ALA A 214 -3.76 -19.55 -46.15
N GLN A 215 -4.83 -19.93 -45.45
CA GLN A 215 -5.14 -19.82 -44.02
C GLN A 215 -4.25 -20.64 -43.07
N SER A 216 -4.31 -20.25 -41.78
CA SER A 216 -4.30 -21.12 -40.58
C SER A 216 -2.98 -21.69 -40.00
N SER A 217 -2.98 -21.77 -38.66
CA SER A 217 -2.04 -22.49 -37.77
C SER A 217 -0.53 -22.28 -37.92
N THR A 218 0.08 -21.45 -37.03
CA THR A 218 1.33 -21.72 -36.24
C THR A 218 1.86 -20.44 -35.57
N PHE A 219 1.31 -20.06 -34.41
CA PHE A 219 1.72 -18.84 -33.68
C PHE A 219 3.01 -18.98 -32.85
N PHE A 220 4.10 -19.55 -33.40
CA PHE A 220 5.43 -19.53 -32.76
C PHE A 220 6.62 -19.71 -33.73
N ASN A 221 7.03 -18.65 -34.44
CA ASN A 221 8.42 -18.13 -34.45
C ASN A 221 8.65 -16.98 -35.44
N ASN A 222 9.73 -16.21 -35.19
CA ASN A 222 10.45 -15.36 -36.14
C ASN A 222 9.63 -14.37 -37.01
N GLY A 223 9.21 -13.27 -36.39
CA GLY A 223 8.86 -12.04 -37.09
C GLY A 223 9.11 -10.82 -36.20
N LEU A 224 9.69 -9.75 -36.73
CA LEU A 224 9.77 -8.47 -36.02
C LEU A 224 8.37 -7.86 -35.96
N SER A 225 7.66 -8.10 -34.85
CA SER A 225 6.39 -7.45 -34.56
C SER A 225 6.56 -5.93 -34.69
N MET A 226 5.90 -5.35 -35.69
CA MET A 226 5.91 -3.91 -35.93
C MET A 226 5.36 -3.22 -34.68
N TYR A 227 6.19 -2.41 -34.03
CA TYR A 227 5.83 -1.77 -32.76
C TYR A 227 4.60 -0.90 -32.94
N ASP A 228 3.44 -1.40 -32.49
CA ASP A 228 2.19 -0.66 -32.51
C ASP A 228 2.27 0.51 -31.52
N LYS A 229 2.67 1.64 -32.09
CA LYS A 229 2.80 2.93 -31.43
C LYS A 229 1.46 3.47 -30.96
N GLU A 230 0.33 3.11 -31.57
CA GLU A 230 -0.99 3.59 -31.21
C GLU A 230 -1.57 2.79 -30.04
N ALA A 231 -1.55 1.45 -30.11
CA ALA A 231 -1.90 0.60 -28.97
C ALA A 231 -0.97 0.85 -27.77
N ALA A 232 0.34 1.05 -27.99
CA ALA A 232 1.26 1.43 -26.94
C ALA A 232 0.92 2.81 -26.34
N THR A 233 0.64 3.82 -27.17
CA THR A 233 0.27 5.17 -26.68
C THR A 233 -1.06 5.13 -25.90
N LYS A 234 -2.02 4.33 -26.36
CA LYS A 234 -3.31 4.08 -25.67
C LYS A 234 -3.07 3.40 -24.32
N LEU A 235 -2.44 2.23 -24.29
CA LEU A 235 -2.18 1.48 -23.06
C LEU A 235 -1.38 2.28 -22.03
N GLN A 236 -0.36 3.03 -22.47
CA GLN A 236 0.45 3.88 -21.59
C GLN A 236 -0.33 5.09 -21.07
N ARG A 237 -1.27 5.64 -21.85
CA ARG A 237 -2.21 6.70 -21.41
C ARG A 237 -3.21 6.16 -20.39
N ASP A 238 -3.81 5.01 -20.68
CA ASP A 238 -4.80 4.36 -19.84
C ASP A 238 -4.19 3.95 -18.49
N PHE A 239 -2.95 3.44 -18.49
CA PHE A 239 -2.18 3.19 -17.25
C PHE A 239 -2.01 4.45 -16.41
N ASN A 240 -1.73 5.60 -17.03
CA ASN A 240 -1.55 6.86 -16.30
C ASN A 240 -2.86 7.42 -15.72
N LEU A 241 -4.02 7.00 -16.24
CA LEU A 241 -5.35 7.40 -15.76
C LEU A 241 -5.91 6.40 -14.74
N MET A 242 -5.74 5.10 -14.98
CA MET A 242 -6.29 4.00 -14.20
C MET A 242 -5.29 2.82 -14.12
N PRO A 243 -4.20 2.93 -13.31
CA PRO A 243 -3.16 1.90 -13.25
C PRO A 243 -3.72 0.50 -12.95
N GLY A 244 -4.61 0.40 -11.94
CA GLY A 244 -5.28 -0.84 -11.53
C GLY A 244 -5.95 -1.58 -12.68
N ARG A 245 -6.93 -0.94 -13.30
CA ARG A 245 -7.71 -1.53 -14.41
C ARG A 245 -6.83 -1.87 -15.62
N THR A 246 -5.77 -1.09 -15.86
CA THR A 246 -4.87 -1.34 -17.00
C THR A 246 -3.97 -2.56 -16.73
N VAL A 247 -3.50 -2.75 -15.50
CA VAL A 247 -2.74 -3.96 -15.14
C VAL A 247 -3.66 -5.18 -15.11
N ASP A 248 -4.87 -5.08 -14.55
CA ASP A 248 -5.87 -6.15 -14.64
C ASP A 248 -6.11 -6.57 -16.10
N ALA A 249 -6.24 -5.59 -17.02
CA ALA A 249 -6.44 -5.84 -18.45
C ALA A 249 -5.22 -6.51 -19.13
N VAL A 250 -4.00 -6.20 -18.70
CA VAL A 250 -2.77 -6.87 -19.17
C VAL A 250 -2.63 -8.29 -18.61
N LEU A 251 -3.15 -8.55 -17.40
CA LEU A 251 -3.02 -9.84 -16.71
C LEU A 251 -4.14 -10.84 -17.01
N HIS A 252 -5.31 -10.37 -17.46
CA HIS A 252 -6.53 -11.18 -17.59
C HIS A 252 -7.28 -10.99 -18.91
N GLY A 253 -6.69 -10.23 -19.85
CA GLY A 253 -7.41 -9.71 -21.02
C GLY A 253 -8.27 -8.49 -20.64
N GLY A 254 -8.71 -7.73 -21.66
CA GLY A 254 -9.65 -6.64 -21.44
C GLY A 254 -10.94 -7.14 -20.79
N ARG A 255 -11.62 -6.29 -20.02
CA ARG A 255 -12.99 -6.58 -19.60
C ARG A 255 -13.89 -6.48 -20.83
N GLU A 256 -14.09 -7.61 -21.50
CA GLU A 256 -15.23 -7.83 -22.38
C GLU A 256 -16.53 -7.47 -21.63
N PRO A 257 -17.55 -6.94 -22.34
CA PRO A 257 -18.83 -6.57 -21.73
C PRO A 257 -19.59 -7.81 -21.24
N CYS A 258 -20.70 -7.58 -20.54
CA CYS A 258 -21.66 -8.64 -20.27
C CYS A 258 -22.31 -9.06 -21.61
N PRO A 259 -22.33 -10.36 -21.96
CA PRO A 259 -22.98 -10.85 -23.18
C PRO A 259 -24.51 -10.98 -23.03
N ILE A 260 -25.02 -10.87 -21.80
CA ILE A 260 -26.42 -11.09 -21.46
C ILE A 260 -27.25 -9.87 -21.91
N PRO A 261 -28.36 -10.05 -22.66
CA PRO A 261 -29.21 -8.95 -23.12
C PRO A 261 -29.78 -8.08 -22.01
N ALA A 262 -30.01 -6.80 -22.33
CA ALA A 262 -30.53 -5.79 -21.42
C ALA A 262 -31.80 -6.23 -20.67
N GLU A 263 -32.76 -6.83 -21.35
CA GLU A 263 -34.04 -7.30 -20.79
C GLU A 263 -33.85 -8.35 -19.67
N ARG A 264 -33.03 -9.39 -19.92
CA ARG A 264 -32.70 -10.43 -18.93
C ARG A 264 -31.99 -9.83 -17.71
N LEU A 265 -31.15 -8.82 -17.91
CA LEU A 265 -30.48 -8.10 -16.83
C LEU A 265 -31.44 -7.21 -16.05
N VAL A 266 -32.33 -6.48 -16.71
CA VAL A 266 -33.35 -5.62 -16.07
C VAL A 266 -34.33 -6.47 -15.25
N ALA A 267 -34.83 -7.57 -15.80
CA ALA A 267 -35.72 -8.49 -15.08
C ALA A 267 -35.04 -9.09 -13.83
N HIS A 268 -33.83 -9.64 -13.98
CA HIS A 268 -33.09 -10.23 -12.85
C HIS A 268 -32.73 -9.19 -11.78
N PHE A 269 -32.27 -8.00 -12.18
CA PHE A 269 -31.94 -6.96 -11.21
C PHE A 269 -33.18 -6.29 -10.60
N GLY A 270 -34.34 -6.31 -11.27
CA GLY A 270 -35.63 -5.99 -10.68
C GLY A 270 -36.00 -6.95 -9.55
N GLU A 271 -35.98 -8.26 -9.79
CA GLU A 271 -36.22 -9.28 -8.76
C GLU A 271 -35.21 -9.18 -7.59
N VAL A 272 -33.93 -8.97 -7.90
CA VAL A 272 -32.83 -8.83 -6.92
C VAL A 272 -32.94 -7.57 -6.04
N TYR A 273 -33.67 -6.55 -6.49
CA TYR A 273 -33.90 -5.29 -5.76
C TYR A 273 -35.36 -5.06 -5.35
N SER A 274 -36.28 -5.99 -5.61
CA SER A 274 -37.66 -5.95 -5.11
C SER A 274 -37.72 -6.22 -3.61
N SER A 275 -38.64 -5.57 -2.90
CA SER A 275 -38.86 -5.85 -1.48
C SER A 275 -39.46 -7.24 -1.28
N ARG A 276 -39.01 -7.94 -0.23
CA ARG A 276 -39.56 -9.24 0.18
C ARG A 276 -40.41 -9.08 1.45
N PRO A 277 -41.57 -9.76 1.56
CA PRO A 277 -42.33 -9.79 2.81
C PRO A 277 -41.49 -10.43 3.93
N HIS A 278 -41.60 -9.86 5.13
CA HIS A 278 -40.93 -10.26 6.36
C HIS A 278 -41.85 -9.89 7.55
N SER A 279 -41.67 -10.53 8.70
CA SER A 279 -42.54 -10.34 9.87
C SER A 279 -42.06 -9.18 10.74
N HIS A 280 -42.81 -8.07 10.79
CA HIS A 280 -42.42 -6.88 11.58
C HIS A 280 -42.41 -7.11 13.11
N GLU A 281 -43.24 -8.02 13.65
CA GLU A 281 -43.53 -8.08 15.09
C GLU A 281 -42.38 -8.58 16.00
N PHE A 282 -41.40 -9.35 15.48
CA PHE A 282 -40.50 -10.15 16.34
C PHE A 282 -39.00 -10.10 15.99
N VAL A 283 -38.52 -9.10 15.25
CA VAL A 283 -37.09 -9.04 14.85
C VAL A 283 -36.17 -8.58 15.99
N PHE A 284 -36.64 -7.67 16.84
CA PHE A 284 -35.83 -6.99 17.86
C PHE A 284 -36.34 -7.21 19.31
N SER A 285 -37.37 -8.03 19.51
CA SER A 285 -37.90 -8.41 20.84
C SER A 285 -36.88 -9.13 21.71
N ASP A 286 -35.95 -9.85 21.07
CA ASP A 286 -35.12 -10.87 21.72
C ASP A 286 -33.78 -10.27 22.26
N PHE A 287 -33.61 -8.94 22.19
CA PHE A 287 -32.42 -8.23 22.67
C PHE A 287 -32.77 -6.81 23.17
N PRO A 288 -32.29 -6.35 24.35
CA PRO A 288 -32.60 -5.01 24.86
C PRO A 288 -31.90 -3.90 24.05
N ALA A 289 -32.65 -2.87 23.67
CA ALA A 289 -32.12 -1.70 22.97
C ALA A 289 -30.92 -1.07 23.75
N PRO A 290 -29.77 -0.82 23.09
CA PRO A 290 -28.65 -0.14 23.73
C PRO A 290 -29.00 1.34 23.98
N ASP A 291 -28.86 1.80 25.23
CA ASP A 291 -29.00 3.21 25.59
C ASP A 291 -27.76 4.01 25.14
N PRO A 292 -27.88 4.96 24.18
CA PRO A 292 -26.73 5.64 23.60
C PRO A 292 -26.29 6.84 24.46
N ALA A 293 -25.16 6.68 25.17
CA ALA A 293 -24.61 7.67 26.11
C ALA A 293 -24.38 9.10 25.55
N SER A 294 -24.31 9.27 24.22
CA SER A 294 -24.52 10.57 23.57
C SER A 294 -24.86 10.42 22.08
N ASN A 295 -25.75 11.29 21.59
CA ASN A 295 -26.14 11.45 20.18
C ASN A 295 -25.52 12.69 19.51
N GLU A 296 -24.72 13.48 20.24
CA GLU A 296 -24.17 14.78 19.81
C GLU A 296 -23.42 14.70 18.46
N VAL A 297 -22.54 13.71 18.28
CA VAL A 297 -21.72 13.54 17.07
C VAL A 297 -22.55 13.27 15.80
N LEU A 298 -23.78 12.77 15.95
CA LEU A 298 -24.69 12.56 14.83
C LEU A 298 -25.41 13.87 14.46
N LEU A 299 -25.82 14.65 15.46
CA LEU A 299 -26.64 15.85 15.32
C LEU A 299 -25.83 17.13 15.04
N ALA A 300 -24.57 17.23 15.46
CA ALA A 300 -23.74 18.42 15.31
C ALA A 300 -23.59 18.88 13.84
N PRO A 301 -23.52 20.19 13.52
CA PRO A 301 -23.37 20.67 12.14
C PRO A 301 -22.11 20.10 11.44
N TYR A 302 -22.18 19.83 10.13
CA TYR A 302 -21.00 19.39 9.37
C TYR A 302 -19.86 20.42 9.38
N SER A 303 -18.64 19.95 9.67
CA SER A 303 -17.41 20.75 9.74
C SER A 303 -16.61 20.76 8.42
N LYS A 304 -15.91 21.87 8.14
CA LYS A 304 -15.03 21.94 6.95
C LYS A 304 -13.87 20.94 7.07
N GLU A 305 -13.38 20.68 8.27
CA GLU A 305 -12.32 19.71 8.57
C GLU A 305 -12.74 18.27 8.24
N GLU A 306 -13.94 17.81 8.64
CA GLU A 306 -14.38 16.43 8.35
C GLU A 306 -14.67 16.23 6.86
N VAL A 307 -15.34 17.19 6.21
CA VAL A 307 -15.69 17.13 4.79
C VAL A 307 -14.42 17.21 3.93
N TRP A 308 -13.46 18.07 4.27
CA TRP A 308 -12.16 18.14 3.59
C TRP A 308 -11.31 16.89 3.82
N LYS A 309 -11.26 16.35 5.05
CA LYS A 309 -10.62 15.05 5.38
C LYS A 309 -11.23 13.93 4.53
N LYS A 310 -12.56 13.86 4.40
CA LYS A 310 -13.25 12.82 3.63
C LYS A 310 -13.04 12.98 2.12
N LEU A 311 -13.06 14.21 1.61
CA LEU A 311 -12.72 14.50 0.22
C LEU A 311 -11.26 14.13 -0.08
N LEU A 312 -10.28 14.63 0.69
CA LEU A 312 -8.86 14.33 0.52
C LEU A 312 -8.57 12.82 0.47
N ASN A 313 -9.17 12.07 1.40
CA ASN A 313 -9.02 10.62 1.50
C ASN A 313 -9.72 9.83 0.36
N SER A 314 -10.69 10.43 -0.33
CA SER A 314 -11.39 9.79 -1.45
C SER A 314 -10.47 9.66 -2.67
N SER A 315 -10.20 8.43 -3.12
CA SER A 315 -9.42 8.16 -4.34
C SER A 315 -10.22 8.50 -5.60
N ASN A 316 -9.53 8.80 -6.71
CA ASN A 316 -10.20 9.24 -7.94
C ASN A 316 -10.84 8.06 -8.70
N SER A 317 -11.98 7.61 -8.21
CA SER A 317 -12.80 6.53 -8.78
C SER A 317 -13.69 7.04 -9.93
N ALA A 318 -14.48 6.14 -10.52
CA ALA A 318 -15.44 6.52 -11.56
C ALA A 318 -16.56 7.40 -10.97
N PRO A 319 -16.98 8.46 -11.70
CA PRO A 319 -18.11 9.31 -11.33
C PRO A 319 -19.45 8.59 -11.51
N GLY A 320 -20.53 9.22 -11.04
CA GLY A 320 -21.90 8.72 -11.25
C GLY A 320 -22.51 9.24 -12.55
N PRO A 321 -23.84 9.30 -12.66
CA PRO A 321 -24.55 10.06 -13.69
C PRO A 321 -24.04 11.51 -13.86
N ASP A 322 -23.55 12.16 -12.81
CA ASP A 322 -22.98 13.52 -12.82
C ASP A 322 -21.74 13.69 -13.72
N LEU A 323 -21.03 12.59 -14.02
CA LEU A 323 -19.71 12.57 -14.64
C LEU A 323 -18.64 13.40 -13.91
N ILE A 324 -18.86 13.84 -12.66
CA ILE A 324 -17.92 14.64 -11.86
C ILE A 324 -17.02 13.73 -11.03
N PRO A 325 -15.69 13.67 -11.28
CA PRO A 325 -14.77 12.89 -10.47
C PRO A 325 -14.22 13.70 -9.28
N TYR A 326 -13.79 13.01 -8.21
CA TYR A 326 -13.22 13.65 -7.01
C TYR A 326 -12.03 14.59 -7.30
N SER A 327 -11.28 14.36 -8.39
CA SER A 327 -10.19 15.24 -8.82
C SER A 327 -10.66 16.64 -9.26
N ILE A 328 -11.92 16.79 -9.71
CA ILE A 328 -12.50 18.09 -10.01
C ILE A 328 -12.93 18.79 -8.71
N LEU A 329 -13.63 18.09 -7.81
CA LEU A 329 -14.00 18.62 -6.50
C LEU A 329 -12.77 19.16 -5.75
N LYS A 330 -11.68 18.37 -5.64
CA LYS A 330 -10.41 18.79 -5.03
C LYS A 330 -9.71 19.97 -5.70
N ALA A 331 -10.01 20.25 -6.97
CA ALA A 331 -9.40 21.33 -7.75
C ALA A 331 -10.29 22.58 -7.86
N LYS A 332 -11.56 22.48 -7.47
CA LYS A 332 -12.57 23.54 -7.55
C LYS A 332 -13.05 24.03 -6.20
N ASP A 333 -13.05 23.15 -5.21
CA ASP A 333 -13.37 23.46 -3.81
C ASP A 333 -12.24 23.00 -2.87
N PRO A 334 -11.04 23.63 -2.95
CA PRO A 334 -9.98 23.40 -1.98
C PRO A 334 -10.44 23.83 -0.58
N GLY A 335 -10.31 22.94 0.40
CA GLY A 335 -10.87 23.14 1.75
C GLY A 335 -12.32 22.68 1.90
N ALA A 336 -12.96 22.19 0.82
CA ALA A 336 -14.34 21.68 0.82
C ALA A 336 -15.40 22.66 1.37
N LEU A 337 -15.23 23.97 1.12
CA LEU A 337 -16.12 25.01 1.65
C LEU A 337 -17.52 24.91 1.07
N ILE A 338 -17.64 24.82 -0.27
CA ILE A 338 -18.93 24.68 -0.97
C ILE A 338 -19.61 23.36 -0.54
N LEU A 339 -18.84 22.27 -0.50
CA LEU A 339 -19.34 20.95 -0.10
C LEU A 339 -19.81 20.92 1.36
N THR A 340 -19.19 21.67 2.25
CA THR A 340 -19.62 21.78 3.66
C THR A 340 -20.96 22.51 3.75
N THR A 341 -21.14 23.61 3.01
CA THR A 341 -22.43 24.32 2.94
C THR A 341 -23.54 23.40 2.40
N ILE A 342 -23.27 22.63 1.34
CA ILE A 342 -24.22 21.63 0.80
C ILE A 342 -24.55 20.54 1.84
N CYS A 343 -23.54 19.99 2.54
CA CYS A 343 -23.78 18.98 3.59
C CYS A 343 -24.64 19.53 4.74
N ARG A 344 -24.47 20.80 5.13
CA ARG A 344 -25.30 21.45 6.15
C ARG A 344 -26.71 21.73 5.67
N ALA A 345 -26.91 22.21 4.44
CA ALA A 345 -28.25 22.40 3.87
C ALA A 345 -29.04 21.08 3.87
N VAL A 346 -28.41 19.98 3.41
CA VAL A 346 -29.02 18.64 3.47
C VAL A 346 -29.31 18.16 4.91
N GLN A 347 -28.47 18.53 5.88
CA GLN A 347 -28.68 18.22 7.30
C GLN A 347 -29.87 18.98 7.90
N ILE A 348 -30.07 20.24 7.50
CA ILE A 348 -31.13 21.11 8.01
C ILE A 348 -32.48 20.77 7.37
N PHE A 349 -32.52 20.55 6.05
CA PHE A 349 -33.76 20.17 5.35
C PHE A 349 -34.15 18.68 5.53
N GLY A 350 -33.26 17.82 6.04
CA GLY A 350 -33.47 16.37 6.17
C GLY A 350 -33.54 15.59 4.84
N VAL A 351 -33.73 16.27 3.72
CA VAL A 351 -33.94 15.69 2.38
C VAL A 351 -32.69 15.82 1.50
N VAL A 352 -32.49 14.87 0.59
CA VAL A 352 -31.33 14.83 -0.32
C VAL A 352 -31.68 15.17 -1.77
N PRO A 353 -30.74 15.76 -2.53
CA PRO A 353 -30.85 16.01 -3.98
C PRO A 353 -31.27 14.77 -4.78
N ASP A 354 -32.19 14.91 -5.74
CA ASP A 354 -32.70 13.78 -6.54
C ASP A 354 -31.59 13.15 -7.38
N ALA A 355 -30.62 13.96 -7.81
CA ALA A 355 -29.41 13.48 -8.45
C ALA A 355 -28.62 12.45 -7.60
N TRP A 356 -28.76 12.44 -6.27
CA TRP A 356 -28.06 11.51 -5.37
C TRP A 356 -28.82 10.19 -5.16
N ARG A 357 -30.10 10.11 -5.56
CA ARG A 357 -30.92 8.89 -5.59
C ARG A 357 -30.67 8.02 -6.83
N LYS A 358 -30.00 8.57 -7.86
CA LYS A 358 -29.74 7.93 -9.17
C LYS A 358 -28.36 7.28 -9.25
N ALA A 359 -28.28 6.06 -9.78
CA ALA A 359 -27.03 5.32 -9.96
C ALA A 359 -26.87 4.69 -11.35
N ASN A 360 -25.63 4.63 -11.85
CA ASN A 360 -25.30 3.82 -13.03
C ASN A 360 -24.62 2.51 -12.59
N ILE A 361 -25.24 1.36 -12.82
CA ILE A 361 -24.65 0.04 -12.52
C ILE A 361 -23.62 -0.33 -13.59
N VAL A 362 -22.43 -0.75 -13.16
CA VAL A 362 -21.46 -1.45 -14.01
C VAL A 362 -21.31 -2.88 -13.53
N LEU A 363 -21.53 -3.85 -14.42
CA LEU A 363 -21.41 -5.26 -14.10
C LEU A 363 -19.93 -5.69 -14.07
N ALA A 364 -19.57 -6.50 -13.07
CA ALA A 364 -18.23 -7.06 -12.92
C ALA A 364 -18.29 -8.58 -12.75
N HIS A 365 -17.81 -9.32 -13.75
CA HIS A 365 -17.76 -10.79 -13.71
C HIS A 365 -16.81 -11.28 -12.61
N LYS A 366 -17.33 -12.14 -11.71
CA LYS A 366 -16.60 -12.79 -10.62
C LYS A 366 -15.73 -13.91 -11.22
N ALA A 367 -16.31 -15.09 -11.34
CA ALA A 367 -15.81 -16.32 -11.93
C ALA A 367 -17.03 -17.21 -12.25
N GLY A 368 -16.82 -18.30 -13.00
CA GLY A 368 -17.91 -19.14 -13.49
C GLY A 368 -18.24 -18.86 -14.96
N ASP A 369 -19.46 -19.24 -15.35
CA ASP A 369 -20.02 -18.97 -16.67
C ASP A 369 -20.46 -17.51 -16.80
N ARG A 370 -20.31 -16.94 -17.99
CA ARG A 370 -20.63 -15.53 -18.29
C ARG A 370 -22.10 -15.31 -18.66
N ASP A 371 -22.83 -16.34 -19.09
CA ASP A 371 -24.23 -16.23 -19.52
C ASP A 371 -25.23 -16.43 -18.36
N ASP A 372 -24.71 -16.84 -17.20
CA ASP A 372 -25.34 -16.82 -15.88
C ASP A 372 -25.17 -15.43 -15.22
N VAL A 373 -26.29 -14.74 -14.98
CA VAL A 373 -26.31 -13.40 -14.36
C VAL A 373 -25.72 -13.41 -12.95
N SER A 374 -25.87 -14.51 -12.21
CA SER A 374 -25.44 -14.62 -10.81
C SER A 374 -23.91 -14.57 -10.64
N ASN A 375 -23.14 -14.86 -11.70
CA ASN A 375 -21.68 -14.72 -11.74
C ASN A 375 -21.22 -13.26 -11.96
N TRP A 376 -22.13 -12.33 -12.25
CA TRP A 376 -21.84 -10.90 -12.30
C TRP A 376 -22.11 -10.23 -10.94
N ARG A 377 -21.40 -9.14 -10.64
CA ARG A 377 -21.68 -8.26 -9.49
C ARG A 377 -22.10 -6.87 -10.01
N PRO A 378 -23.27 -6.34 -9.63
CA PRO A 378 -23.63 -4.96 -9.89
C PRO A 378 -22.79 -4.03 -9.00
N ILE A 379 -22.17 -3.01 -9.59
CA ILE A 379 -21.44 -1.96 -8.87
C ILE A 379 -22.09 -0.62 -9.18
N ALA A 380 -22.68 0.03 -8.17
CA ALA A 380 -23.39 1.29 -8.32
C ALA A 380 -22.42 2.48 -8.37
N LEU A 381 -22.36 3.14 -9.52
CA LEU A 381 -21.67 4.41 -9.69
C LEU A 381 -22.61 5.56 -9.28
N LEU A 382 -22.47 5.98 -8.03
CA LEU A 382 -23.16 7.16 -7.45
C LEU A 382 -22.38 8.45 -7.71
N ASN A 383 -23.08 9.59 -7.68
CA ASN A 383 -22.49 10.94 -7.84
C ASN A 383 -21.45 11.26 -6.74
N THR A 384 -20.40 12.01 -7.07
CA THR A 384 -19.27 12.17 -6.12
C THR A 384 -19.58 13.07 -4.94
N MET A 385 -20.44 14.07 -5.09
CA MET A 385 -20.87 14.95 -4.00
C MET A 385 -21.67 14.17 -2.94
N GLY A 386 -22.69 13.40 -3.36
CA GLY A 386 -23.44 12.51 -2.47
C GLY A 386 -22.57 11.43 -1.81
N LYS A 387 -21.49 10.97 -2.47
CA LYS A 387 -20.48 10.08 -1.84
C LYS A 387 -19.51 10.80 -0.88
N VAL A 388 -19.46 12.14 -0.84
CA VAL A 388 -18.79 12.87 0.25
C VAL A 388 -19.72 12.96 1.44
N PHE A 389 -20.97 13.41 1.24
CA PHE A 389 -22.00 13.49 2.30
C PHE A 389 -22.25 12.15 3.00
N SER A 390 -22.67 11.11 2.27
CA SER A 390 -22.81 9.75 2.82
C SER A 390 -21.47 9.15 3.27
N GLY A 391 -20.35 9.77 2.89
CA GLY A 391 -19.06 9.53 3.48
C GLY A 391 -18.97 10.06 4.92
N CYS A 392 -19.24 11.34 5.15
CA CYS A 392 -19.14 11.93 6.49
C CYS A 392 -20.14 11.28 7.46
N LEU A 393 -21.39 11.06 7.03
CA LEU A 393 -22.40 10.35 7.81
C LEU A 393 -21.96 8.93 8.20
N ALA A 394 -21.27 8.19 7.31
CA ALA A 394 -20.74 6.87 7.62
C ALA A 394 -19.64 6.90 8.70
N ASP A 395 -18.74 7.90 8.67
CA ASP A 395 -17.66 8.01 9.66
C ASP A 395 -18.23 8.44 11.04
N ARG A 396 -19.30 9.25 11.06
CA ARG A 396 -20.03 9.63 12.28
C ARG A 396 -20.77 8.45 12.91
N LEU A 397 -21.49 7.65 12.10
CA LEU A 397 -22.21 6.46 12.58
C LEU A 397 -21.25 5.37 13.08
N ASP A 398 -20.09 5.17 12.45
CA ASP A 398 -19.07 4.23 12.97
C ASP A 398 -18.46 4.74 14.29
N ASP A 399 -18.12 6.03 14.41
CA ASP A 399 -17.62 6.60 15.68
C ASP A 399 -18.65 6.47 16.82
N TRP A 400 -19.90 6.86 16.57
CA TRP A 400 -21.03 6.71 17.49
C TRP A 400 -21.29 5.24 17.88
N GLY A 401 -21.38 4.34 16.90
CA GLY A 401 -21.67 2.92 17.13
C GLY A 401 -20.53 2.18 17.83
N ASN A 402 -19.28 2.65 17.71
CA ASN A 402 -18.15 2.13 18.48
C ASN A 402 -18.10 2.70 19.91
N LYS A 403 -18.56 3.94 20.14
CA LYS A 403 -18.70 4.53 21.50
C LYS A 403 -19.82 3.88 22.30
N ASN A 404 -20.98 3.66 21.68
CA ASN A 404 -22.16 3.08 22.33
C ASN A 404 -22.20 1.54 22.23
N HIS A 405 -21.07 0.89 21.93
CA HIS A 405 -20.90 -0.58 21.89
C HIS A 405 -21.97 -1.35 21.05
N VAL A 406 -22.48 -0.72 20.00
CA VAL A 406 -23.60 -1.21 19.18
C VAL A 406 -23.24 -2.44 18.35
N LEU A 407 -21.98 -2.61 17.94
CA LEU A 407 -21.52 -3.75 17.15
C LEU A 407 -20.59 -4.68 17.95
N SER A 408 -20.97 -5.95 18.01
CA SER A 408 -20.27 -7.04 18.70
C SER A 408 -18.77 -7.05 18.41
N PRO A 409 -17.88 -7.29 19.39
CA PRO A 409 -16.43 -7.31 19.17
C PRO A 409 -15.97 -8.30 18.08
N GLN A 410 -16.76 -9.37 17.88
CA GLN A 410 -16.57 -10.43 16.90
C GLN A 410 -17.02 -10.05 15.48
N GLN A 411 -17.75 -8.94 15.29
CA GLN A 411 -18.04 -8.34 13.99
C GLN A 411 -16.91 -7.38 13.60
N LYS A 412 -16.12 -7.76 12.58
CA LYS A 412 -14.93 -7.01 12.13
C LYS A 412 -14.94 -6.68 10.63
N GLY A 413 -16.04 -6.93 9.93
CA GLY A 413 -16.26 -6.42 8.58
C GLY A 413 -16.37 -4.90 8.59
N PHE A 414 -15.69 -4.23 7.65
CA PHE A 414 -15.72 -2.77 7.40
C PHE A 414 -15.30 -1.81 8.54
N ARG A 415 -15.18 -2.25 9.79
CA ARG A 415 -14.70 -1.48 10.96
C ARG A 415 -13.19 -1.28 10.97
N GLU A 416 -12.67 -0.43 11.87
CA GLU A 416 -11.22 -0.13 12.01
C GLU A 416 -10.40 -1.23 12.72
N PHE A 417 -10.58 -2.49 12.31
CA PHE A 417 -9.85 -3.67 12.77
C PHE A 417 -9.12 -4.36 11.61
N GLU A 418 -8.05 -5.10 11.91
CA GLU A 418 -7.37 -5.95 10.93
C GLU A 418 -8.07 -7.32 10.80
N GLY A 419 -9.41 -7.30 10.66
CA GLY A 419 -10.30 -8.44 10.90
C GLY A 419 -9.89 -9.74 10.20
N CYS A 420 -9.39 -9.68 8.96
CA CYS A 420 -8.92 -10.87 8.25
C CYS A 420 -7.70 -11.53 8.93
N LEU A 421 -6.77 -10.74 9.48
CA LEU A 421 -5.62 -11.29 10.23
C LEU A 421 -6.08 -11.81 11.60
N GLU A 422 -6.94 -11.06 12.28
CA GLU A 422 -7.40 -11.36 13.64
C GLU A 422 -8.31 -12.60 13.69
N HIS A 423 -9.23 -12.76 12.74
CA HIS A 423 -10.07 -13.96 12.66
C HIS A 423 -9.27 -15.19 12.24
N ASN A 424 -8.36 -15.08 11.27
CA ASN A 424 -7.48 -16.19 10.95
C ASN A 424 -6.56 -16.55 12.13
N PHE A 425 -6.11 -15.58 12.93
CA PHE A 425 -5.38 -15.87 14.17
C PHE A 425 -6.23 -16.64 15.18
N LEU A 426 -7.44 -16.16 15.50
CA LEU A 426 -8.34 -16.82 16.45
C LEU A 426 -8.73 -18.23 15.99
N ILE A 427 -9.02 -18.44 14.70
CA ILE A 427 -9.32 -19.77 14.13
C ILE A 427 -8.12 -20.71 14.26
N GLN A 428 -6.90 -20.25 13.96
CA GLN A 428 -5.69 -21.06 14.17
C GLN A 428 -5.38 -21.28 15.66
N HIS A 429 -5.79 -20.38 16.55
CA HIS A 429 -5.73 -20.56 18.00
C HIS A 429 -6.68 -21.67 18.45
N MET A 430 -7.97 -21.61 18.09
CA MET A 430 -8.99 -22.64 18.35
C MET A 430 -8.52 -24.03 17.87
N LEU A 431 -8.07 -24.12 16.61
CA LEU A 431 -7.54 -25.35 15.99
C LEU A 431 -6.26 -25.87 16.68
N SER A 432 -5.50 -25.02 17.36
CA SER A 432 -4.31 -25.42 18.12
C SER A 432 -4.66 -25.85 19.55
N GLN A 433 -5.57 -25.10 20.19
CA GLN A 433 -6.10 -25.33 21.53
C GLN A 433 -6.82 -26.68 21.61
N ALA A 434 -7.73 -26.98 20.67
CA ALA A 434 -8.45 -28.26 20.61
C ALA A 434 -7.51 -29.46 20.42
N ARG A 435 -6.48 -29.32 19.57
CA ARG A 435 -5.43 -30.35 19.38
C ARG A 435 -4.59 -30.57 20.64
N SER A 436 -4.35 -29.54 21.47
CA SER A 436 -3.54 -29.64 22.69
C SER A 436 -4.32 -30.11 23.93
N SER A 437 -5.56 -29.64 24.10
CA SER A 437 -6.50 -30.11 25.14
C SER A 437 -7.02 -31.51 24.85
N LYS A 438 -6.94 -31.96 23.58
CA LYS A 438 -7.57 -33.18 23.04
C LYS A 438 -9.09 -33.09 22.98
N SER A 439 -9.67 -31.89 23.08
CA SER A 439 -11.10 -31.66 22.93
C SER A 439 -11.54 -31.68 21.47
N ASP A 440 -12.81 -31.98 21.25
CA ASP A 440 -13.44 -31.85 19.94
C ASP A 440 -13.71 -30.36 19.64
N LEU A 441 -13.99 -30.03 18.37
CA LEU A 441 -14.23 -28.67 17.89
C LEU A 441 -15.10 -28.73 16.63
N PHE A 442 -16.17 -27.95 16.61
CA PHE A 442 -17.10 -27.86 15.50
C PHE A 442 -17.16 -26.42 14.97
N LEU A 443 -17.07 -26.28 13.64
CA LEU A 443 -17.08 -25.00 12.92
C LEU A 443 -18.12 -25.04 11.80
N ALA A 444 -18.80 -23.91 11.53
CA ALA A 444 -19.65 -23.74 10.34
C ALA A 444 -19.41 -22.37 9.68
N TRP A 445 -18.99 -22.37 8.42
CA TRP A 445 -18.93 -21.17 7.58
C TRP A 445 -20.25 -20.99 6.83
N LEU A 446 -20.79 -19.78 6.83
CA LEU A 446 -22.06 -19.42 6.21
C LEU A 446 -21.86 -18.32 5.16
N ASP A 447 -22.55 -18.43 4.02
CA ASP A 447 -22.60 -17.43 2.94
C ASP A 447 -24.06 -17.01 2.75
N LEU A 448 -24.35 -15.72 2.92
CA LEU A 448 -25.69 -15.15 2.72
C LEU A 448 -25.99 -14.96 1.23
N GLU A 449 -27.16 -15.44 0.78
CA GLU A 449 -27.62 -15.23 -0.59
C GLU A 449 -27.88 -13.74 -0.85
N ASN A 450 -27.09 -13.15 -1.76
CA ASN A 450 -27.25 -11.77 -2.18
C ASN A 450 -27.23 -10.77 -1.00
N ALA A 451 -26.41 -11.01 0.03
CA ALA A 451 -26.42 -10.28 1.30
C ALA A 451 -26.69 -8.77 1.17
N PHE A 452 -25.89 -8.04 0.39
CA PHE A 452 -26.06 -6.59 0.20
C PHE A 452 -27.28 -6.17 -0.63
N GLY A 453 -27.87 -7.05 -1.44
CA GLY A 453 -29.05 -6.78 -2.27
C GLY A 453 -30.37 -7.18 -1.62
N ALA A 454 -30.37 -8.15 -0.69
CA ALA A 454 -31.59 -8.74 -0.14
C ALA A 454 -32.18 -8.02 1.09
N VAL A 455 -31.42 -7.14 1.76
CA VAL A 455 -31.86 -6.48 3.01
C VAL A 455 -33.08 -5.56 2.76
N PRO A 456 -34.23 -5.77 3.40
CA PRO A 456 -35.37 -4.86 3.30
C PRO A 456 -35.05 -3.45 3.82
N HIS A 457 -35.60 -2.39 3.21
CA HIS A 457 -35.34 -1.02 3.66
C HIS A 457 -36.02 -0.68 4.99
N SER A 458 -37.21 -1.24 5.26
CA SER A 458 -37.87 -1.24 6.57
C SER A 458 -36.92 -1.74 7.67
N LEU A 459 -36.39 -2.96 7.49
CA LEU A 459 -35.45 -3.58 8.44
C LEU A 459 -34.23 -2.70 8.73
N ILE A 460 -33.72 -1.93 7.75
CA ILE A 460 -32.62 -0.98 7.99
C ILE A 460 -33.07 0.16 8.92
N LEU A 461 -34.25 0.73 8.69
CA LEU A 461 -34.80 1.85 9.48
C LEU A 461 -35.22 1.40 10.89
N GLU A 462 -35.84 0.22 11.00
CA GLU A 462 -36.16 -0.44 12.27
C GLU A 462 -34.88 -0.73 13.08
N SER A 463 -33.83 -1.28 12.44
CA SER A 463 -32.52 -1.50 13.08
C SER A 463 -31.94 -0.21 13.64
N LEU A 464 -31.99 0.89 12.88
CA LEU A 464 -31.49 2.20 13.31
C LEU A 464 -32.30 2.79 14.48
N THR A 465 -33.62 2.58 14.46
CA THR A 465 -34.53 3.02 15.53
C THR A 465 -34.25 2.24 16.82
N HIS A 466 -34.18 0.91 16.72
CA HIS A 466 -33.92 0.01 17.86
C HIS A 466 -32.57 0.26 18.55
N ILE A 467 -31.52 0.64 17.81
CA ILE A 467 -30.21 0.97 18.40
C ILE A 467 -30.10 2.43 18.90
N GLY A 468 -31.17 3.23 18.82
CA GLY A 468 -31.21 4.60 19.36
C GLY A 468 -30.62 5.70 18.46
N VAL A 469 -30.58 5.52 17.14
CA VAL A 469 -30.18 6.60 16.21
C VAL A 469 -31.27 7.69 16.18
N PRO A 470 -30.91 8.99 16.26
CA PRO A 470 -31.91 10.08 16.26
C PRO A 470 -32.79 10.10 14.99
N PRO A 471 -34.11 10.36 15.10
CA PRO A 471 -35.04 10.35 13.97
C PRO A 471 -34.61 11.23 12.79
N GLN A 472 -34.02 12.40 13.04
CA GLN A 472 -33.52 13.32 12.01
C GLN A 472 -32.46 12.66 11.12
N VAL A 473 -31.66 11.75 11.70
CA VAL A 473 -30.63 10.99 11.00
C VAL A 473 -31.22 9.81 10.25
N ILE A 474 -32.24 9.16 10.82
CA ILE A 474 -33.02 8.10 10.16
C ILE A 474 -33.73 8.65 8.91
N GLU A 475 -34.36 9.83 8.99
CA GLU A 475 -35.00 10.47 7.83
C GLU A 475 -33.98 10.86 6.73
N MET A 476 -32.80 11.39 7.08
CA MET A 476 -31.71 11.59 6.09
C MET A 476 -31.27 10.29 5.40
N ILE A 477 -31.28 9.15 6.11
CA ILE A 477 -30.95 7.83 5.56
C ILE A 477 -32.10 7.33 4.67
N LYS A 478 -33.35 7.47 5.12
CA LYS A 478 -34.57 7.13 4.39
C LYS A 478 -34.70 7.93 3.09
N ALA A 479 -34.44 9.24 3.11
CA ALA A 479 -34.42 10.09 1.91
C ALA A 479 -33.37 9.65 0.86
N LEU A 480 -32.27 9.04 1.31
CA LEU A 480 -31.21 8.48 0.47
C LEU A 480 -31.58 7.15 -0.21
N TYR A 481 -32.63 6.46 0.22
CA TYR A 481 -33.09 5.18 -0.32
C TYR A 481 -34.49 5.24 -0.95
N THR A 482 -35.39 6.04 -0.38
CA THR A 482 -36.74 6.31 -0.91
C THR A 482 -36.65 6.76 -2.36
N ASN A 483 -37.41 6.13 -3.25
CA ASN A 483 -37.39 6.41 -4.69
C ASN A 483 -35.99 6.28 -5.36
N ALA A 484 -35.05 5.51 -4.79
CA ALA A 484 -33.76 5.25 -5.43
C ALA A 484 -33.92 4.42 -6.72
N ARG A 485 -33.15 4.76 -7.77
CA ARG A 485 -33.26 4.16 -9.10
C ARG A 485 -31.88 3.93 -9.72
N CYS A 486 -31.71 2.82 -10.42
CA CYS A 486 -30.48 2.52 -11.13
C CYS A 486 -30.68 2.18 -12.61
N LYS A 487 -29.67 2.45 -13.44
CA LYS A 487 -29.62 2.05 -14.87
C LYS A 487 -28.36 1.23 -15.12
N ILE A 488 -28.48 0.12 -15.84
CA ILE A 488 -27.34 -0.76 -16.17
C ILE A 488 -26.61 -0.19 -17.37
N ARG A 489 -25.28 -0.08 -17.29
CA ARG A 489 -24.43 0.35 -18.39
C ARG A 489 -23.98 -0.84 -19.23
N LEU A 490 -24.36 -0.82 -20.50
CA LEU A 490 -24.12 -1.86 -21.51
C LEU A 490 -23.30 -1.27 -22.68
N PRO A 491 -22.81 -2.07 -23.64
CA PRO A 491 -22.17 -1.56 -24.87
C PRO A 491 -23.02 -0.57 -25.66
N GLU A 492 -24.31 -0.88 -25.78
CA GLU A 492 -25.33 -0.17 -26.56
C GLU A 492 -25.85 1.09 -25.88
N GLY A 493 -25.71 1.23 -24.55
CA GLY A 493 -26.15 2.42 -23.83
C GLY A 493 -26.37 2.23 -22.32
N LEU A 494 -27.44 2.85 -21.83
CA LEU A 494 -27.99 2.64 -20.49
C LEU A 494 -29.34 1.94 -20.63
N SER A 495 -29.61 0.93 -19.79
CA SER A 495 -30.92 0.28 -19.70
C SER A 495 -32.00 1.24 -19.21
N ASP A 496 -33.24 0.76 -19.17
CA ASP A 496 -34.32 1.36 -18.37
C ASP A 496 -34.01 1.41 -16.88
N ALA A 497 -34.78 2.23 -16.16
CA ALA A 497 -34.59 2.50 -14.74
C ALA A 497 -35.20 1.37 -13.91
N ILE A 498 -34.36 0.72 -13.11
CA ILE A 498 -34.76 -0.31 -12.15
C ILE A 498 -34.94 0.37 -10.78
N PRO A 499 -36.12 0.26 -10.13
CA PRO A 499 -36.29 0.66 -8.74
C PRO A 499 -35.31 -0.07 -7.81
N MET A 500 -34.98 0.54 -6.66
CA MET A 500 -34.21 -0.09 -5.60
C MET A 500 -35.02 -0.06 -4.31
N GLU A 501 -35.82 -1.09 -4.09
CA GLU A 501 -36.76 -1.22 -2.94
C GLU A 501 -36.15 -2.08 -1.80
N ALA A 502 -35.20 -2.94 -2.16
CA ALA A 502 -34.37 -3.70 -1.24
C ALA A 502 -32.87 -3.49 -1.53
N GLY A 503 -32.07 -3.80 -0.52
CA GLY A 503 -30.62 -3.82 -0.58
C GLY A 503 -29.96 -2.47 -0.34
N VAL A 504 -28.72 -2.54 0.14
CA VAL A 504 -27.86 -1.38 0.33
C VAL A 504 -27.09 -1.05 -0.96
N ARG A 505 -26.96 0.24 -1.28
CA ARG A 505 -26.41 0.71 -2.57
C ARG A 505 -24.91 0.40 -2.72
N GLN A 506 -24.59 -0.75 -3.32
CA GLN A 506 -23.23 -1.30 -3.46
C GLN A 506 -22.25 -0.35 -4.17
N GLY A 507 -21.51 0.45 -3.39
CA GLY A 507 -20.62 1.52 -3.88
C GLY A 507 -20.74 2.83 -3.07
N CYS A 508 -21.82 2.97 -2.30
CA CYS A 508 -22.00 4.03 -1.32
C CYS A 508 -21.10 3.80 -0.09
N PRO A 509 -20.41 4.82 0.45
CA PRO A 509 -19.63 4.69 1.69
C PRO A 509 -20.46 4.34 2.95
N LEU A 510 -21.74 4.73 2.99
CA LEU A 510 -22.65 4.51 4.11
C LEU A 510 -23.16 3.06 4.21
N SER A 511 -23.32 2.41 3.06
CA SER A 511 -23.99 1.10 2.96
C SER A 511 -23.31 -0.03 3.74
N SER A 512 -22.01 0.05 4.01
CA SER A 512 -21.30 -0.93 4.86
C SER A 512 -21.58 -0.78 6.35
N VAL A 513 -21.83 0.44 6.84
CA VAL A 513 -22.15 0.68 8.26
C VAL A 513 -23.59 0.26 8.54
N LEU A 514 -24.51 0.66 7.65
CA LEU A 514 -25.91 0.23 7.71
C LEU A 514 -26.04 -1.30 7.65
N PHE A 515 -25.36 -1.96 6.71
CA PHE A 515 -25.40 -3.42 6.62
C PHE A 515 -24.94 -4.09 7.92
N ASN A 516 -23.84 -3.62 8.53
CA ASN A 516 -23.36 -4.15 9.80
C ASN A 516 -24.38 -3.99 10.93
N PHE A 517 -24.98 -2.80 11.09
CA PHE A 517 -26.03 -2.58 12.10
C PHE A 517 -27.23 -3.49 11.86
N THR A 518 -27.66 -3.65 10.60
CA THR A 518 -28.82 -4.48 10.27
C THR A 518 -28.59 -5.98 10.54
N ILE A 519 -27.41 -6.54 10.28
CA ILE A 519 -27.15 -7.97 10.59
C ILE A 519 -26.79 -8.23 12.06
N GLU A 520 -26.61 -7.20 12.88
CA GLU A 520 -26.15 -7.35 14.27
C GLU A 520 -27.16 -8.11 15.15
N HIS A 521 -28.47 -7.96 14.91
CA HIS A 521 -29.50 -8.68 15.68
C HIS A 521 -29.37 -10.21 15.53
N MET A 522 -29.12 -10.71 14.30
CA MET A 522 -28.85 -12.13 14.04
C MET A 522 -27.60 -12.65 14.76
N LEU A 523 -26.58 -11.80 14.87
CA LEU A 523 -25.33 -12.14 15.57
C LEU A 523 -25.55 -12.15 17.10
N ARG A 524 -26.39 -11.24 17.62
CA ARG A 524 -26.75 -11.19 19.05
C ARG A 524 -27.71 -12.31 19.46
N ALA A 525 -28.61 -12.78 18.59
CA ALA A 525 -29.44 -13.96 18.85
C ALA A 525 -28.57 -15.20 19.17
N VAL A 526 -27.50 -15.43 18.40
CA VAL A 526 -26.53 -16.51 18.66
C VAL A 526 -25.72 -16.30 19.95
N SER A 527 -25.65 -15.08 20.49
CA SER A 527 -24.96 -14.80 21.76
C SER A 527 -25.69 -15.27 23.01
N GLY A 528 -27.01 -15.54 22.95
CA GLY A 528 -27.86 -15.87 24.11
C GLY A 528 -27.32 -17.00 25.00
N ASP A 529 -27.50 -16.86 26.32
CA ASP A 529 -26.62 -17.49 27.32
C ASP A 529 -26.58 -19.02 27.31
N ASP A 530 -27.69 -19.70 26.99
CA ASP A 530 -27.81 -21.17 27.05
C ASP A 530 -26.82 -21.95 26.18
N ALA A 531 -26.39 -21.38 25.05
CA ALA A 531 -25.54 -22.06 24.07
C ALA A 531 -24.04 -21.93 24.39
N ARG A 532 -23.23 -22.97 24.16
CA ARG A 532 -21.78 -22.96 24.46
C ARG A 532 -20.94 -22.71 23.21
N GLY A 533 -20.06 -21.71 23.27
CA GLY A 533 -19.01 -21.46 22.29
C GLY A 533 -17.64 -22.00 22.74
N ILE A 534 -16.58 -21.56 22.08
CA ILE A 534 -15.20 -21.91 22.43
C ILE A 534 -14.63 -20.90 23.42
N VAL A 535 -14.26 -21.36 24.62
CA VAL A 535 -13.66 -20.50 25.65
C VAL A 535 -12.20 -20.18 25.31
N ILE A 536 -11.92 -18.88 25.12
CA ILE A 536 -10.58 -18.34 24.85
C ILE A 536 -10.32 -17.20 25.84
N GLN A 537 -9.30 -17.36 26.69
CA GLN A 537 -8.95 -16.37 27.74
C GLN A 537 -10.17 -15.90 28.58
N GLY A 538 -11.05 -16.85 28.96
CA GLY A 538 -12.28 -16.57 29.71
C GLY A 538 -13.47 -16.09 28.87
N SER A 539 -13.25 -15.60 27.64
CA SER A 539 -14.34 -15.18 26.74
C SER A 539 -14.97 -16.38 26.00
N ASN A 540 -16.29 -16.45 25.95
CA ASN A 540 -17.06 -17.49 25.28
C ASN A 540 -17.31 -17.14 23.80
N ILE A 541 -16.62 -17.78 22.85
CA ILE A 541 -16.65 -17.38 21.43
C ILE A 541 -17.53 -18.32 20.61
N LYS A 542 -18.76 -17.86 20.32
CA LYS A 542 -19.78 -18.56 19.54
C LYS A 542 -19.69 -18.29 18.03
N PHE A 543 -19.24 -17.10 17.64
CA PHE A 543 -19.07 -16.72 16.22
C PHE A 543 -17.88 -15.78 15.97
N LEU A 544 -17.52 -15.62 14.69
CA LEU A 544 -16.64 -14.59 14.14
C LEU A 544 -17.25 -14.10 12.81
N ALA A 545 -17.59 -12.82 12.70
CA ALA A 545 -18.30 -12.26 11.54
C ALA A 545 -17.48 -11.19 10.81
N TYR A 546 -17.40 -11.28 9.49
CA TYR A 546 -16.75 -10.29 8.65
C TYR A 546 -17.74 -9.78 7.60
N ALA A 547 -18.66 -8.92 8.04
CA ALA A 547 -19.89 -8.59 7.32
C ALA A 547 -20.67 -9.87 6.97
N ASP A 548 -20.82 -10.20 5.68
CA ASP A 548 -21.56 -11.36 5.17
C ASP A 548 -20.81 -12.70 5.28
N ASP A 549 -19.49 -12.70 5.50
CA ASP A 549 -18.68 -13.89 5.81
C ASP A 549 -18.81 -14.25 7.32
N ILE A 550 -19.74 -15.15 7.68
CA ILE A 550 -19.97 -15.59 9.07
C ILE A 550 -19.33 -16.96 9.33
N LEU A 551 -18.67 -17.11 10.49
CA LEU A 551 -18.21 -18.38 11.04
C LEU A 551 -18.82 -18.61 12.42
N LEU A 552 -19.49 -19.74 12.63
CA LEU A 552 -19.89 -20.26 13.94
C LEU A 552 -18.83 -21.22 14.50
N ALA A 553 -18.70 -21.28 15.82
CA ALA A 553 -17.76 -22.16 16.53
C ALA A 553 -18.38 -22.72 17.82
N ALA A 554 -18.28 -24.02 18.04
CA ALA A 554 -18.87 -24.70 19.18
C ALA A 554 -18.05 -25.93 19.66
N PRO A 555 -18.13 -26.32 20.94
CA PRO A 555 -17.35 -27.45 21.48
C PRO A 555 -18.01 -28.81 21.21
N SER A 556 -19.33 -28.88 21.01
CA SER A 556 -20.04 -30.10 20.59
C SER A 556 -20.87 -29.92 19.32
N ALA A 557 -21.44 -31.01 18.80
CA ALA A 557 -22.30 -30.97 17.62
C ALA A 557 -23.70 -30.43 17.95
N GLU A 558 -24.16 -30.69 19.17
CA GLU A 558 -25.43 -30.24 19.73
C GLU A 558 -25.40 -28.70 19.86
N ASP A 559 -24.34 -28.16 20.47
CA ASP A 559 -24.12 -26.70 20.56
C ASP A 559 -24.09 -26.03 19.16
N LEU A 560 -23.41 -26.63 18.17
CA LEU A 560 -23.38 -26.07 16.81
C LEU A 560 -24.75 -26.14 16.12
N SER A 561 -25.54 -27.19 16.39
CA SER A 561 -26.89 -27.33 15.84
C SER A 561 -27.83 -26.26 16.42
N GLN A 562 -27.71 -25.96 17.72
CA GLN A 562 -28.43 -24.87 18.36
C GLN A 562 -28.07 -23.52 17.74
N HIS A 563 -26.78 -23.20 17.57
CA HIS A 563 -26.36 -21.96 16.91
C HIS A 563 -26.85 -21.85 15.45
N LEU A 564 -26.92 -22.97 14.71
CA LEU A 564 -27.41 -23.01 13.32
C LEU A 564 -28.92 -22.83 13.21
N ASN A 565 -29.70 -23.34 14.15
CA ASN A 565 -31.14 -23.12 14.22
C ASN A 565 -31.42 -21.64 14.54
N VAL A 566 -30.87 -21.11 15.63
CA VAL A 566 -31.08 -19.71 16.06
C VAL A 566 -30.73 -18.70 14.97
N ILE A 567 -29.63 -18.90 14.22
CA ILE A 567 -29.28 -18.01 13.11
C ILE A 567 -30.12 -18.24 11.84
N SER A 568 -30.71 -19.43 11.65
CA SER A 568 -31.69 -19.68 10.59
C SER A 568 -32.98 -18.93 10.87
N ASP A 569 -33.55 -19.11 12.07
CA ASP A 569 -34.83 -18.53 12.49
C ASP A 569 -34.75 -16.99 12.47
N SER A 570 -33.65 -16.43 12.98
CA SER A 570 -33.40 -14.98 12.93
C SER A 570 -33.17 -14.47 11.50
N ALA A 571 -32.52 -15.24 10.61
CA ALA A 571 -32.42 -14.87 9.20
C ALA A 571 -33.80 -14.85 8.51
N GLU A 572 -34.67 -15.82 8.80
CA GLU A 572 -36.01 -15.92 8.22
C GLU A 572 -36.92 -14.77 8.70
N LYS A 573 -36.92 -14.45 10.01
CA LYS A 573 -37.56 -13.23 10.56
C LYS A 573 -37.12 -11.98 9.79
N ALA A 574 -35.83 -11.87 9.45
CA ALA A 574 -35.23 -10.74 8.72
C ALA A 574 -35.42 -10.77 7.19
N GLY A 575 -36.12 -11.76 6.62
CA GLY A 575 -36.27 -11.93 5.15
C GLY A 575 -34.99 -12.35 4.42
N LEU A 576 -33.95 -12.77 5.15
CA LEU A 576 -32.64 -13.15 4.63
C LEU A 576 -32.53 -14.67 4.45
N ARG A 577 -31.71 -15.09 3.47
CA ARG A 577 -31.46 -16.51 3.19
C ARG A 577 -29.98 -16.81 3.08
N PHE A 578 -29.58 -18.00 3.52
CA PHE A 578 -28.25 -18.55 3.30
C PHE A 578 -28.14 -19.25 1.93
N LYS A 579 -26.92 -19.58 1.52
CA LYS A 579 -26.64 -20.34 0.29
C LYS A 579 -25.98 -21.68 0.63
N PRO A 580 -26.74 -22.73 1.01
CA PRO A 580 -26.21 -23.97 1.60
C PRO A 580 -25.07 -24.63 0.81
N ARG A 581 -25.11 -24.60 -0.52
CA ARG A 581 -24.05 -25.15 -1.41
C ARG A 581 -22.69 -24.43 -1.33
N LYS A 582 -22.64 -23.25 -0.71
CA LYS A 582 -21.41 -22.52 -0.40
C LYS A 582 -21.07 -22.52 1.09
N CYS A 583 -22.05 -22.70 1.97
CA CYS A 583 -21.80 -22.96 3.38
C CYS A 583 -20.94 -24.23 3.52
N ALA A 584 -20.22 -24.37 4.63
CA ALA A 584 -19.43 -25.56 4.92
C ALA A 584 -19.33 -25.81 6.43
N THR A 585 -19.27 -27.07 6.86
CA THR A 585 -19.00 -27.44 8.25
C THR A 585 -17.71 -28.22 8.42
N LEU A 586 -17.14 -28.19 9.62
CA LEU A 586 -15.97 -28.98 9.99
C LEU A 586 -16.08 -29.39 11.46
N GLY A 587 -16.50 -30.64 11.69
CA GLY A 587 -16.32 -31.31 12.98
C GLY A 587 -14.92 -31.92 13.07
N ILE A 588 -14.24 -31.77 14.20
CA ILE A 588 -12.92 -32.33 14.48
C ILE A 588 -12.98 -33.12 15.77
N ARG A 589 -12.52 -34.37 15.73
CA ARG A 589 -12.22 -35.17 16.93
C ARG A 589 -10.73 -35.17 17.21
N ASN A 590 -10.34 -34.81 18.44
CA ASN A 590 -8.92 -34.85 18.87
C ASN A 590 -8.63 -35.92 19.95
N ALA A 591 -9.66 -36.67 20.36
CA ALA A 591 -9.57 -37.77 21.31
C ALA A 591 -8.45 -38.78 20.96
N PRO A 592 -7.72 -39.35 21.94
CA PRO A 592 -6.48 -40.11 21.69
C PRO A 592 -6.58 -41.29 20.73
N ARG A 593 -7.75 -41.93 20.63
CA ARG A 593 -7.98 -43.16 19.82
C ARG A 593 -8.66 -42.91 18.47
N ALA A 594 -9.09 -41.67 18.17
CA ALA A 594 -9.91 -41.38 16.98
C ALA A 594 -9.69 -39.95 16.48
N ARG A 595 -8.47 -39.59 16.07
CA ARG A 595 -8.15 -38.26 15.55
C ARG A 595 -8.54 -38.10 14.08
N GLY A 596 -9.37 -37.11 13.77
CA GLY A 596 -9.79 -36.85 12.39
C GLY A 596 -10.94 -35.85 12.26
N THR A 597 -11.45 -35.71 11.04
CA THR A 597 -12.69 -34.99 10.74
C THR A 597 -13.91 -35.86 11.03
N LEU A 598 -14.95 -35.29 11.65
CA LEU A 598 -16.22 -35.96 11.90
C LEU A 598 -17.24 -35.64 10.79
N PRO A 599 -17.86 -36.65 10.16
CA PRO A 599 -18.87 -36.46 9.12
C PRO A 599 -20.25 -36.18 9.74
N ASN A 600 -20.39 -35.05 10.43
CA ASN A 600 -21.67 -34.61 10.97
C ASN A 600 -22.54 -34.01 9.85
N THR A 601 -23.82 -34.37 9.83
CA THR A 601 -24.84 -33.70 9.02
C THR A 601 -25.44 -32.57 9.84
N PHE A 602 -25.42 -31.36 9.27
CA PHE A 602 -26.02 -30.16 9.84
C PHE A 602 -26.95 -29.51 8.81
N LEU A 603 -27.98 -28.82 9.29
CA LEU A 603 -28.93 -28.07 8.48
C LEU A 603 -28.73 -26.56 8.65
N ILE A 604 -29.12 -25.78 7.64
CA ILE A 604 -29.33 -24.33 7.71
C ILE A 604 -30.58 -24.03 6.90
N GLN A 605 -31.59 -23.35 7.49
CA GLN A 605 -32.90 -23.10 6.85
C GLN A 605 -33.47 -24.37 6.18
N GLY A 606 -33.50 -25.49 6.90
CA GLY A 606 -33.93 -26.81 6.44
C GLY A 606 -33.00 -27.56 5.46
N HIS A 607 -31.93 -26.94 4.95
CA HIS A 607 -31.08 -27.51 3.90
C HIS A 607 -29.75 -28.06 4.45
N GLN A 608 -29.30 -29.22 3.94
CA GLN A 608 -28.02 -29.82 4.34
C GLN A 608 -26.81 -28.97 3.95
N VAL A 609 -25.92 -28.72 4.91
CA VAL A 609 -24.63 -28.04 4.71
C VAL A 609 -23.53 -29.07 4.40
N PRO A 610 -22.71 -28.88 3.34
CA PRO A 610 -21.54 -29.73 3.06
C PRO A 610 -20.53 -29.79 4.21
N PHE A 611 -20.07 -30.98 4.58
CA PHE A 611 -19.00 -31.15 5.55
C PHE A 611 -17.62 -31.29 4.88
N LEU A 612 -16.59 -30.68 5.47
CA LEU A 612 -15.20 -30.83 5.04
C LEU A 612 -14.59 -32.15 5.55
N ARG A 613 -13.99 -32.90 4.64
CA ARG A 613 -13.21 -34.11 4.94
C ARG A 613 -11.78 -33.76 5.33
N ASN A 614 -10.99 -34.76 5.74
CA ASN A 614 -9.56 -34.58 5.92
C ASN A 614 -8.90 -34.12 4.59
N ASP A 615 -7.81 -33.37 4.68
CA ASP A 615 -7.11 -32.67 3.58
C ASP A 615 -7.90 -31.58 2.81
N GLU A 616 -9.24 -31.52 2.93
CA GLU A 616 -10.07 -30.47 2.33
C GLU A 616 -9.96 -29.13 3.06
N ALA A 617 -10.49 -28.06 2.45
CA ALA A 617 -10.37 -26.70 2.97
C ALA A 617 -11.50 -25.77 2.50
N TYR A 618 -12.12 -25.06 3.44
CA TYR A 618 -12.93 -23.87 3.12
C TYR A 618 -12.03 -22.64 2.90
N LYS A 619 -12.50 -21.65 2.12
CA LYS A 619 -11.72 -20.48 1.70
C LYS A 619 -12.17 -19.20 2.44
N TYR A 620 -12.05 -19.19 3.75
CA TYR A 620 -12.46 -18.06 4.60
C TYR A 620 -11.50 -16.86 4.46
N LEU A 621 -12.01 -15.67 4.14
CA LEU A 621 -11.25 -14.41 4.03
C LEU A 621 -9.97 -14.50 3.17
N GLY A 622 -10.00 -15.38 2.15
CA GLY A 622 -8.88 -15.64 1.24
C GLY A 622 -7.89 -16.74 1.67
N VAL A 623 -8.10 -17.36 2.84
CA VAL A 623 -7.23 -18.38 3.46
C VAL A 623 -7.88 -19.77 3.36
N LYS A 624 -7.09 -20.80 3.07
CA LYS A 624 -7.54 -22.20 3.11
C LYS A 624 -7.49 -22.74 4.54
N VAL A 625 -8.65 -22.91 5.17
CA VAL A 625 -8.82 -23.44 6.53
C VAL A 625 -9.42 -24.86 6.48
N GLY A 626 -8.88 -25.78 7.27
CA GLY A 626 -9.31 -27.19 7.35
C GLY A 626 -8.50 -27.95 8.40
N TYR A 627 -8.73 -29.26 8.55
CA TYR A 627 -7.98 -30.07 9.53
C TYR A 627 -6.50 -30.27 9.13
N ASN A 628 -6.22 -30.54 7.84
CA ASN A 628 -4.87 -30.64 7.26
C ASN A 628 -4.84 -30.11 5.80
N PRO A 629 -5.27 -28.88 5.53
CA PRO A 629 -5.64 -28.43 4.19
C PRO A 629 -4.49 -28.58 3.17
N LYS A 630 -4.71 -29.31 2.06
CA LYS A 630 -3.74 -29.42 0.96
C LYS A 630 -3.57 -28.08 0.23
N GLN A 631 -2.58 -27.32 0.69
CA GLN A 631 -2.17 -26.05 0.08
C GLN A 631 -1.13 -26.32 -1.02
N ASP A 632 -1.62 -26.57 -2.24
CA ASP A 632 -0.77 -26.47 -3.43
C ASP A 632 -0.34 -25.02 -3.64
N TYR A 633 0.97 -24.80 -3.51
CA TYR A 633 1.62 -23.52 -3.78
C TYR A 633 2.20 -23.44 -5.20
N HIS A 634 2.35 -24.57 -5.93
CA HIS A 634 2.99 -24.58 -7.23
C HIS A 634 2.17 -23.81 -8.26
N CYS A 635 0.88 -24.14 -8.42
CA CYS A 635 -0.02 -23.40 -9.32
C CYS A 635 -0.04 -21.87 -9.07
N LEU A 636 -0.01 -21.44 -7.78
CA LEU A 636 0.12 -20.03 -7.40
C LEU A 636 1.47 -19.41 -7.82
N VAL A 637 2.58 -20.11 -7.59
CA VAL A 637 3.94 -19.64 -7.91
C VAL A 637 4.13 -19.51 -9.41
N ASP A 638 3.61 -20.47 -10.18
CA ASP A 638 3.63 -20.47 -11.64
C ASP A 638 2.75 -19.34 -12.20
N LEU A 639 1.48 -19.22 -11.77
CA LEU A 639 0.60 -18.11 -12.13
C LEU A 639 1.23 -16.74 -11.85
N VAL A 640 1.88 -16.54 -10.70
CA VAL A 640 2.59 -15.29 -10.38
C VAL A 640 3.78 -15.07 -11.31
N CYS A 641 4.54 -16.12 -11.64
CA CYS A 641 5.64 -16.04 -12.59
C CYS A 641 5.14 -15.63 -13.99
N ASP A 642 4.00 -16.14 -14.44
CA ASP A 642 3.45 -15.85 -15.76
C ASP A 642 2.84 -14.44 -15.81
N GLN A 643 2.18 -14.00 -14.73
CA GLN A 643 1.73 -12.61 -14.60
C GLN A 643 2.89 -11.59 -14.61
N ILE A 644 4.07 -11.95 -14.09
CA ILE A 644 5.29 -11.14 -14.20
C ILE A 644 5.77 -11.06 -15.66
N ASP A 645 5.63 -12.14 -16.44
CA ASP A 645 6.01 -12.17 -17.86
C ASP A 645 5.02 -11.43 -18.76
N LEU A 646 3.71 -11.52 -18.50
CA LEU A 646 2.69 -10.70 -19.17
C LEU A 646 2.96 -9.20 -18.99
N ILE A 647 3.30 -8.75 -17.78
CA ILE A 647 3.69 -7.35 -17.53
C ILE A 647 4.97 -6.99 -18.30
N HIS A 648 6.00 -7.85 -18.27
CA HIS A 648 7.27 -7.62 -18.97
C HIS A 648 7.12 -7.55 -20.49
N ASN A 649 6.21 -8.33 -21.07
CA ASN A 649 5.98 -8.42 -22.52
C ASN A 649 4.92 -7.41 -23.03
N SER A 650 4.26 -6.66 -22.13
CA SER A 650 3.25 -5.67 -22.49
C SER A 650 3.82 -4.41 -23.16
N LEU A 651 2.96 -3.62 -23.82
CA LEU A 651 3.32 -2.33 -24.43
C LEU A 651 3.47 -1.17 -23.42
N LEU A 652 3.48 -1.46 -22.11
CA LEU A 652 3.68 -0.45 -21.06
C LEU A 652 5.08 0.18 -21.12
N ALA A 653 5.21 1.40 -20.61
CA ALA A 653 6.53 2.02 -20.47
C ALA A 653 7.34 1.32 -19.35
N PRO A 654 8.69 1.25 -19.42
CA PRO A 654 9.52 0.55 -18.43
C PRO A 654 9.24 0.93 -16.96
N TRP A 655 9.06 2.22 -16.65
CA TRP A 655 8.69 2.67 -15.30
C TRP A 655 7.27 2.24 -14.90
N GLN A 656 6.33 2.16 -15.86
CA GLN A 656 4.98 1.64 -15.64
C GLN A 656 5.00 0.12 -15.39
N MET A 657 5.84 -0.66 -16.09
CA MET A 657 6.06 -2.08 -15.76
C MET A 657 6.59 -2.26 -14.33
N LEU A 658 7.58 -1.45 -13.91
CA LEU A 658 8.07 -1.47 -12.53
C LEU A 658 6.97 -1.04 -11.54
N GLN A 659 6.09 -0.11 -11.89
CA GLN A 659 4.96 0.31 -11.07
C GLN A 659 3.86 -0.77 -11.03
N ALA A 660 3.63 -1.52 -12.11
CA ALA A 660 2.71 -2.64 -12.15
C ALA A 660 3.13 -3.74 -11.18
N ILE A 661 4.40 -4.17 -11.23
CA ILE A 661 4.98 -5.17 -10.32
C ILE A 661 4.86 -4.70 -8.85
N ARG A 662 5.26 -3.45 -8.54
CA ARG A 662 5.22 -2.91 -7.17
C ARG A 662 3.81 -2.63 -6.64
N GLY A 663 2.86 -2.31 -7.51
CA GLY A 663 1.50 -1.90 -7.13
C GLY A 663 0.45 -3.02 -7.15
N HIS A 664 0.70 -4.12 -7.86
CA HIS A 664 -0.31 -5.17 -8.08
C HIS A 664 0.23 -6.57 -7.75
N ILE A 665 1.44 -6.91 -8.22
CA ILE A 665 2.03 -8.24 -7.97
C ILE A 665 2.52 -8.34 -6.53
N LEU A 666 3.42 -7.46 -6.08
CA LEU A 666 3.97 -7.52 -4.72
C LEU A 666 2.87 -7.42 -3.64
N PRO A 667 1.90 -6.48 -3.67
CA PRO A 667 0.89 -6.38 -2.61
C PRO A 667 -0.01 -7.62 -2.48
N ARG A 668 -0.32 -8.30 -3.59
CA ARG A 668 -1.06 -9.58 -3.57
C ARG A 668 -0.27 -10.68 -2.86
N ILE A 669 1.05 -10.72 -3.03
CA ILE A 669 1.89 -11.71 -2.34
C ILE A 669 2.17 -11.28 -0.88
N GLU A 670 2.28 -9.98 -0.59
CA GLU A 670 2.38 -9.41 0.78
C GLU A 670 1.10 -9.60 1.61
N PHE A 671 -0.06 -9.81 0.97
CA PHE A 671 -1.27 -10.27 1.65
C PHE A 671 -1.17 -11.78 1.98
N LEU A 672 -0.74 -12.60 1.02
CA LEU A 672 -0.63 -14.04 1.20
C LEU A 672 0.46 -14.42 2.23
N SER A 673 1.60 -13.72 2.26
CA SER A 673 2.70 -13.95 3.22
C SER A 673 2.32 -13.74 4.69
N ARG A 674 1.32 -12.89 4.96
CA ARG A 674 0.82 -12.61 6.32
C ARG A 674 -0.21 -13.62 6.80
N ASN A 675 -0.82 -14.37 5.88
CA ASN A 675 -1.92 -15.29 6.16
C ASN A 675 -1.56 -16.77 5.90
N LEU A 676 -0.51 -17.04 5.12
CA LEU A 676 -0.08 -18.38 4.72
C LEU A 676 1.42 -18.58 4.98
N ALA A 677 1.78 -19.78 5.41
CA ALA A 677 3.18 -20.19 5.65
C ALA A 677 3.92 -20.48 4.33
N LEU A 678 4.10 -19.47 3.48
CA LEU A 678 4.78 -19.57 2.19
C LEU A 678 6.19 -20.17 2.34
N LYS A 679 6.43 -21.33 1.72
CA LYS A 679 7.73 -22.01 1.77
C LYS A 679 8.82 -21.13 1.15
N LYS A 680 9.93 -20.95 1.86
CA LYS A 680 11.03 -20.05 1.44
C LYS A 680 11.63 -20.42 0.06
N LYS A 681 11.63 -21.72 -0.31
CA LYS A 681 12.04 -22.23 -1.64
C LYS A 681 11.24 -21.57 -2.77
N ASP A 682 9.93 -21.46 -2.58
CA ASP A 682 8.98 -21.05 -3.61
C ASP A 682 8.96 -19.52 -3.73
N VAL A 683 9.04 -18.83 -2.59
CA VAL A 683 9.32 -17.38 -2.52
C VAL A 683 10.61 -17.02 -3.27
N LEU A 684 11.68 -17.81 -3.10
CA LEU A 684 12.96 -17.61 -3.80
C LEU A 684 12.89 -17.92 -5.31
N ARG A 685 11.91 -18.71 -5.79
CA ARG A 685 11.65 -18.90 -7.22
C ARG A 685 11.04 -17.62 -7.82
N ILE A 686 10.06 -17.02 -7.15
CA ILE A 686 9.44 -15.75 -7.54
C ILE A 686 10.48 -14.62 -7.52
N ASP A 687 11.30 -14.50 -6.46
CA ASP A 687 12.37 -13.49 -6.36
C ASP A 687 13.34 -13.55 -7.56
N LYS A 688 13.74 -14.75 -7.99
CA LYS A 688 14.61 -14.93 -9.17
C LYS A 688 13.94 -14.46 -10.45
N LYS A 689 12.65 -14.77 -10.65
CA LYS A 689 11.85 -14.33 -11.80
C LYS A 689 11.71 -12.80 -11.83
N ILE A 690 11.31 -12.18 -10.72
CA ILE A 690 11.21 -10.73 -10.55
C ILE A 690 12.56 -10.05 -10.84
N GLN A 691 13.64 -10.52 -10.21
CA GLN A 691 14.98 -9.95 -10.38
C GLN A 691 15.47 -10.04 -11.84
N SER A 692 15.15 -11.13 -12.53
CA SER A 692 15.47 -11.31 -13.96
C SER A 692 14.72 -10.30 -14.84
N ARG A 693 13.38 -10.24 -14.73
CA ARG A 693 12.57 -9.33 -15.55
C ARG A 693 12.82 -7.85 -15.22
N VAL A 694 13.02 -7.49 -13.96
CA VAL A 694 13.38 -6.10 -13.59
C VAL A 694 14.74 -5.71 -14.16
N LYS A 695 15.75 -6.60 -14.16
CA LYS A 695 17.03 -6.30 -14.84
C LYS A 695 16.86 -6.13 -16.36
N SER A 696 16.00 -6.94 -17.00
CA SER A 696 15.65 -6.78 -18.42
C SER A 696 15.01 -5.40 -18.69
N ILE A 697 13.99 -5.03 -17.91
CA ILE A 697 13.30 -3.73 -18.00
C ILE A 697 14.28 -2.56 -17.85
N LEU A 698 15.18 -2.63 -16.85
CA LEU A 698 16.25 -1.66 -16.61
C LEU A 698 17.38 -1.68 -17.67
N ASN A 699 17.28 -2.51 -18.71
CA ASN A 699 18.28 -2.66 -19.77
C ASN A 699 19.65 -3.16 -19.28
N LEU A 700 19.69 -3.94 -18.20
CA LEU A 700 20.91 -4.36 -17.49
C LEU A 700 21.41 -5.76 -17.91
N PRO A 701 22.72 -5.93 -18.21
CA PRO A 701 23.29 -7.24 -18.51
C PRO A 701 23.34 -8.17 -17.29
N GLN A 702 23.52 -9.47 -17.53
CA GLN A 702 23.63 -10.49 -16.47
C GLN A 702 24.68 -10.12 -15.40
N ARG A 703 25.85 -9.58 -15.82
CA ARG A 703 26.94 -9.13 -14.93
C ARG A 703 26.66 -7.90 -14.06
N ALA A 704 25.54 -7.19 -14.28
CA ALA A 704 25.17 -6.05 -13.45
C ALA A 704 24.72 -6.52 -12.06
N ASP A 705 25.10 -5.79 -11.01
CA ASP A 705 24.74 -6.16 -9.65
C ASP A 705 23.21 -6.20 -9.43
N ALA A 706 22.76 -7.16 -8.61
CA ALA A 706 21.34 -7.39 -8.37
C ALA A 706 20.73 -6.49 -7.29
N ASN A 707 21.54 -5.88 -6.42
CA ASN A 707 21.02 -5.11 -5.28
C ASN A 707 20.38 -3.79 -5.73
N ILE A 708 20.76 -3.25 -6.90
CA ILE A 708 20.13 -2.08 -7.54
C ILE A 708 18.62 -2.26 -7.77
N VAL A 709 18.15 -3.50 -7.93
CA VAL A 709 16.73 -3.84 -8.04
C VAL A 709 16.00 -3.52 -6.72
N ARG A 710 16.65 -3.82 -5.60
CA ARG A 710 16.12 -3.85 -4.23
C ARG A 710 16.24 -2.52 -3.49
N VAL A 711 17.22 -1.69 -3.86
CA VAL A 711 17.37 -0.31 -3.38
C VAL A 711 16.15 0.52 -3.80
N ALA A 712 15.61 1.32 -2.88
CA ALA A 712 14.47 2.20 -3.10
C ALA A 712 14.75 3.24 -4.21
N ILE A 713 13.72 3.64 -4.96
CA ILE A 713 13.84 4.65 -6.02
C ILE A 713 14.45 5.95 -5.48
N ARG A 714 14.02 6.43 -4.30
CA ARG A 714 14.61 7.64 -3.67
C ARG A 714 16.12 7.56 -3.39
N LYS A 715 16.71 6.36 -3.42
CA LYS A 715 18.14 6.07 -3.25
C LYS A 715 18.82 5.51 -4.52
N GLY A 716 18.18 5.64 -5.69
CA GLY A 716 18.78 5.34 -7.00
C GLY A 716 18.47 3.98 -7.62
N GLY A 717 17.83 3.07 -6.89
CA GLY A 717 17.45 1.75 -7.37
C GLY A 717 16.07 1.68 -8.03
N ALA A 718 15.58 0.47 -8.30
CA ALA A 718 14.26 0.24 -8.91
C ALA A 718 13.11 0.15 -7.88
N GLY A 719 13.41 0.03 -6.58
CA GLY A 719 12.42 -0.09 -5.51
C GLY A 719 11.60 -1.37 -5.53
N VAL A 720 12.12 -2.45 -6.14
CA VAL A 720 11.49 -3.78 -6.17
C VAL A 720 12.22 -4.66 -5.16
N GLN A 721 11.70 -4.70 -3.93
CA GLN A 721 12.37 -5.38 -2.83
C GLN A 721 12.32 -6.90 -2.95
N SER A 722 13.28 -7.53 -2.25
CA SER A 722 13.35 -8.98 -2.05
C SER A 722 12.07 -9.48 -1.37
N LEU A 723 11.32 -10.33 -2.05
CA LEU A 723 10.09 -10.93 -1.52
C LEU A 723 10.43 -11.84 -0.34
N SER A 724 11.52 -12.60 -0.41
CA SER A 724 12.10 -13.36 0.70
C SER A 724 12.23 -12.51 1.96
N ASP A 725 12.74 -11.29 1.84
CA ASP A 725 12.95 -10.40 2.99
C ASP A 725 11.68 -9.68 3.41
N THR A 726 10.79 -9.41 2.46
CA THR A 726 9.48 -8.83 2.74
C THR A 726 8.63 -9.80 3.56
N VAL A 727 8.66 -11.10 3.27
CA VAL A 727 8.05 -12.16 4.10
C VAL A 727 8.62 -12.16 5.53
N ASP A 728 9.91 -11.89 5.73
CA ASP A 728 10.50 -11.82 7.07
C ASP A 728 10.05 -10.55 7.82
N ILE A 729 9.92 -9.43 7.11
CA ILE A 729 9.35 -8.17 7.63
C ILE A 729 7.84 -8.33 7.94
N ASP A 730 7.10 -9.09 7.12
CA ASP A 730 5.68 -9.37 7.28
C ASP A 730 5.40 -10.16 8.56
N HIS A 731 6.18 -11.21 8.86
CA HIS A 731 6.06 -11.96 10.12
C HIS A 731 6.23 -11.05 11.36
N ILE A 732 7.26 -10.20 11.36
CA ILE A 732 7.53 -9.26 12.47
C ILE A 732 6.40 -8.23 12.60
N THR A 733 5.92 -7.72 11.46
CA THR A 733 4.80 -6.76 11.43
C THR A 733 3.50 -7.42 11.92
N TYR A 734 3.22 -8.66 11.52
CA TYR A 734 2.08 -9.46 11.97
C TYR A 734 2.12 -9.69 13.48
N ALA A 735 3.26 -10.15 14.02
CA ALA A 735 3.43 -10.37 15.45
C ALA A 735 3.19 -9.08 16.26
N MET A 736 3.71 -7.95 15.78
CA MET A 736 3.46 -6.66 16.41
C MET A 736 1.96 -6.31 16.37
N LYS A 737 1.28 -6.55 15.24
CA LYS A 737 -0.17 -6.30 15.12
C LYS A 737 -1.00 -7.14 16.10
N MET A 738 -0.70 -8.43 16.26
CA MET A 738 -1.46 -9.31 17.17
C MET A 738 -1.20 -8.95 18.65
N LEU A 739 0.07 -8.77 19.04
CA LEU A 739 0.46 -8.38 20.40
C LEU A 739 0.04 -6.95 20.78
N SER A 740 -0.42 -6.14 19.80
CA SER A 740 -0.99 -4.81 20.00
C SER A 740 -2.29 -4.61 19.22
N SER A 741 -3.16 -5.63 19.19
CA SER A 741 -4.52 -5.43 18.68
C SER A 741 -5.31 -4.52 19.62
N LYS A 742 -6.27 -3.77 19.05
CA LYS A 742 -7.30 -3.05 19.81
C LYS A 742 -8.15 -4.04 20.60
N ASP A 743 -8.53 -5.15 19.94
CA ASP A 743 -9.24 -6.26 20.56
C ASP A 743 -8.38 -6.91 21.66
N GLN A 744 -8.94 -6.96 22.87
CA GLN A 744 -8.34 -7.55 24.05
C GLN A 744 -8.18 -9.07 23.94
N LEU A 745 -9.19 -9.76 23.42
CA LEU A 745 -9.19 -11.21 23.25
C LEU A 745 -8.04 -11.66 22.34
N VAL A 746 -7.89 -11.00 21.19
CA VAL A 746 -6.79 -11.26 20.24
C VAL A 746 -5.43 -11.00 20.89
N ARG A 747 -5.30 -9.89 21.63
CA ARG A 747 -4.07 -9.47 22.30
C ARG A 747 -3.64 -10.46 23.39
N GLU A 748 -4.59 -10.97 24.17
CA GLU A 748 -4.35 -11.94 25.25
C GLU A 748 -4.09 -13.35 24.69
N ALA A 749 -4.89 -13.83 23.73
CA ALA A 749 -4.65 -15.09 23.05
C ALA A 749 -3.29 -15.11 22.31
N ALA A 750 -2.86 -13.97 21.77
CA ALA A 750 -1.52 -13.79 21.21
C ALA A 750 -0.42 -13.87 22.28
N SER A 751 -0.59 -13.14 23.39
CA SER A 751 0.32 -13.16 24.55
C SER A 751 0.50 -14.57 25.12
N GLN A 752 -0.60 -15.29 25.38
CA GLN A 752 -0.57 -16.67 25.89
C GLN A 752 0.04 -17.65 24.88
N SER A 753 -0.33 -17.56 23.60
CA SER A 753 0.26 -18.39 22.54
C SER A 753 1.77 -18.21 22.42
N LEU A 754 2.27 -16.99 22.64
CA LEU A 754 3.70 -16.67 22.68
C LEU A 754 4.38 -17.22 23.95
N LYS A 755 3.78 -17.04 25.13
CA LYS A 755 4.27 -17.62 26.40
C LYS A 755 4.42 -19.13 26.30
N GLU A 756 3.45 -19.82 25.69
CA GLU A 756 3.54 -21.25 25.42
C GLU A 756 4.62 -21.62 24.42
N ALA A 757 4.82 -20.83 23.35
CA ALA A 757 5.88 -21.08 22.38
C ALA A 757 7.28 -20.91 22.98
N VAL A 758 7.47 -19.98 23.93
CA VAL A 758 8.71 -19.84 24.71
C VAL A 758 8.92 -21.09 25.57
N ARG A 759 7.96 -21.46 26.43
CA ARG A 759 8.06 -22.68 27.27
C ARG A 759 8.34 -23.94 26.43
N LYS A 760 7.53 -24.20 25.40
CA LYS A 760 7.56 -25.43 24.59
C LYS A 760 8.73 -25.53 23.60
N LYS A 761 9.44 -24.43 23.28
CA LYS A 761 10.59 -24.46 22.35
C LYS A 761 11.92 -24.05 22.97
N ALA A 762 11.95 -23.08 23.88
CA ALA A 762 13.18 -22.66 24.57
C ALA A 762 13.43 -23.44 25.87
N GLY A 763 12.39 -23.99 26.52
CA GLY A 763 12.53 -24.73 27.77
C GLY A 763 12.76 -23.85 29.00
N VAL A 764 12.39 -22.56 28.92
CA VAL A 764 12.53 -21.57 30.00
C VAL A 764 11.20 -20.89 30.29
N ASP A 765 11.06 -20.30 31.47
CA ASP A 765 9.86 -19.56 31.83
C ASP A 765 9.70 -18.27 31.03
N PRO A 766 8.45 -17.92 30.64
CA PRO A 766 8.18 -16.79 29.76
C PRO A 766 8.03 -15.50 30.58
N THR A 767 9.12 -15.11 31.25
CA THR A 767 9.31 -13.74 31.74
C THR A 767 9.34 -12.78 30.53
N ASP A 768 9.07 -11.49 30.74
CA ASP A 768 9.11 -10.52 29.65
C ASP A 768 10.47 -10.51 28.92
N ASP A 769 11.58 -10.55 29.65
CA ASP A 769 12.92 -10.61 29.04
C ASP A 769 13.12 -11.87 28.20
N ASN A 770 12.70 -13.05 28.68
CA ASN A 770 12.76 -14.29 27.90
C ASN A 770 11.84 -14.24 26.66
N ILE A 771 10.66 -13.61 26.76
CA ILE A 771 9.76 -13.39 25.62
C ILE A 771 10.43 -12.50 24.56
N PHE A 772 10.97 -11.35 24.94
CA PHE A 772 11.56 -10.41 23.98
C PHE A 772 12.93 -10.87 23.45
N ALA A 773 13.71 -11.61 24.25
CA ALA A 773 14.91 -12.30 23.79
C ALA A 773 14.57 -13.45 22.83
N TYR A 774 13.48 -14.18 23.06
CA TYR A 774 12.98 -15.19 22.11
C TYR A 774 12.56 -14.54 20.78
N LEU A 775 11.73 -13.49 20.81
CA LEU A 775 11.30 -12.79 19.59
C LEU A 775 12.47 -12.16 18.82
N SER A 776 13.44 -11.56 19.52
CA SER A 776 14.68 -11.03 18.92
C SER A 776 15.59 -12.13 18.35
N GLY A 777 15.47 -13.35 18.87
CA GLY A 777 16.31 -14.49 18.53
C GLY A 777 17.61 -14.59 19.31
N SER A 778 17.86 -13.70 20.27
CA SER A 778 19.02 -13.74 21.16
C SER A 778 18.94 -14.88 22.19
N LEU A 779 17.73 -15.23 22.65
CA LEU A 779 17.54 -16.39 23.54
C LEU A 779 17.94 -17.70 22.81
N PRO A 780 18.83 -18.53 23.36
CA PRO A 780 19.15 -19.85 22.82
C PRO A 780 17.93 -20.77 22.73
N VAL A 781 17.94 -21.70 21.77
CA VAL A 781 16.86 -22.68 21.56
C VAL A 781 17.50 -24.02 21.17
N PRO A 782 17.21 -25.14 21.87
CA PRO A 782 17.77 -26.45 21.54
C PRO A 782 17.45 -26.91 20.12
N ARG A 783 18.43 -27.55 19.46
CA ARG A 783 18.25 -28.11 18.10
C ARG A 783 17.37 -29.37 18.05
N SER A 784 17.19 -30.04 19.19
CA SER A 784 16.62 -31.39 19.33
C SER A 784 15.08 -31.46 19.45
N GLY A 785 14.37 -30.33 19.37
CA GLY A 785 12.90 -30.27 19.43
C GLY A 785 12.20 -30.78 18.16
N GLY A 786 12.28 -32.08 17.90
CA GLY A 786 11.78 -32.74 16.69
C GLY A 786 10.25 -32.70 16.50
N GLY A 787 9.81 -32.90 15.26
CA GLY A 787 8.41 -33.18 14.86
C GLY A 787 7.40 -32.03 14.98
N VAL A 788 7.45 -31.22 16.04
CA VAL A 788 6.40 -30.24 16.35
C VAL A 788 6.45 -29.05 15.38
N ALA A 789 5.41 -28.96 14.54
CA ALA A 789 5.22 -27.96 13.49
C ALA A 789 5.53 -26.52 13.93
N GLY A 790 6.03 -25.71 12.99
CA GLY A 790 6.48 -24.35 13.25
C GLY A 790 5.33 -23.41 13.62
N SER A 791 5.30 -22.94 14.87
CA SER A 791 4.37 -21.89 15.30
C SER A 791 4.68 -20.55 14.62
N VAL A 792 3.69 -19.64 14.57
CA VAL A 792 3.88 -18.26 14.09
C VAL A 792 5.06 -17.59 14.81
N TRP A 793 5.15 -17.74 16.14
CA TRP A 793 6.22 -17.19 16.96
C TRP A 793 7.61 -17.76 16.60
N SER A 794 7.68 -19.04 16.22
CA SER A 794 8.91 -19.65 15.69
C SER A 794 9.33 -19.02 14.35
N ASN A 795 8.37 -18.71 13.48
CA ASN A 795 8.64 -18.02 12.20
C ASN A 795 9.12 -16.58 12.42
N VAL A 796 8.54 -15.87 13.41
CA VAL A 796 8.93 -14.50 13.81
C VAL A 796 10.35 -14.49 14.36
N ARG A 797 10.69 -15.35 15.33
CA ARG A 797 12.07 -15.51 15.84
C ARG A 797 13.05 -15.81 14.71
N ALA A 798 12.68 -16.71 13.80
CA ALA A 798 13.52 -17.05 12.65
C ALA A 798 13.66 -15.90 11.65
N ALA A 799 12.65 -15.03 11.52
CA ALA A 799 12.70 -13.81 10.71
C ALA A 799 13.63 -12.76 11.32
N CYS A 800 13.52 -12.48 12.63
CA CYS A 800 14.46 -11.62 13.35
C CYS A 800 15.90 -12.11 13.21
N LEU A 801 16.17 -13.41 13.36
CA LEU A 801 17.50 -14.00 13.11
C LEU A 801 18.01 -13.85 11.66
N ARG A 802 17.11 -13.70 10.68
CA ARG A 802 17.50 -13.43 9.27
C ARG A 802 17.71 -11.94 9.00
N LEU A 803 16.96 -11.06 9.64
CA LEU A 803 17.16 -9.61 9.55
C LEU A 803 18.40 -9.15 10.32
N ASN A 804 18.67 -9.69 11.51
CA ASN A 804 19.86 -9.37 12.32
C ASN A 804 21.20 -9.67 11.61
N LYS A 805 21.20 -10.55 10.59
CA LYS A 805 22.36 -10.77 9.69
C LYS A 805 22.52 -9.70 8.60
N LYS A 806 21.70 -8.64 8.66
CA LYS A 806 21.64 -7.54 7.69
C LYS A 806 21.68 -6.20 8.40
N PHE A 807 20.75 -5.96 9.32
CA PHE A 807 20.68 -4.79 10.19
C PHE A 807 20.08 -5.16 11.55
N PRO A 808 20.45 -4.50 12.66
CA PRO A 808 19.90 -4.82 13.98
C PRO A 808 18.38 -4.65 14.05
N VAL A 809 17.69 -5.66 14.59
CA VAL A 809 16.27 -5.64 14.95
C VAL A 809 16.08 -6.39 16.26
N SER A 810 15.64 -5.69 17.30
CA SER A 810 15.33 -6.28 18.61
C SER A 810 13.96 -5.84 19.12
N TRP A 811 13.34 -6.71 19.92
CA TRP A 811 12.11 -6.46 20.66
C TRP A 811 12.44 -6.14 22.12
N SER A 812 11.61 -5.34 22.79
CA SER A 812 11.72 -5.02 24.22
C SER A 812 10.46 -4.26 24.70
N ARG A 813 10.40 -3.85 25.96
CA ARG A 813 9.40 -2.88 26.47
C ARG A 813 9.99 -1.48 26.70
N CYS A 814 9.12 -0.48 26.78
CA CYS A 814 9.45 0.85 27.32
C CYS A 814 9.46 0.79 28.86
N SER A 815 10.54 1.26 29.49
CA SER A 815 10.81 1.05 30.93
C SER A 815 9.84 1.74 31.89
N GLY A 816 9.10 2.75 31.44
CA GLY A 816 8.04 3.41 32.23
C GLY A 816 6.62 3.08 31.77
N THR A 817 6.38 2.94 30.46
CA THR A 817 5.01 2.76 29.91
C THR A 817 4.62 1.30 29.67
N GLY A 818 5.53 0.34 29.91
CA GLY A 818 5.30 -1.10 29.69
C GLY A 818 5.05 -1.52 28.24
N MET A 819 4.90 -0.58 27.31
CA MET A 819 4.53 -0.81 25.91
C MET A 819 5.58 -1.60 25.15
N ILE A 820 5.13 -2.49 24.28
CA ILE A 820 6.02 -3.23 23.36
C ILE A 820 6.66 -2.24 22.38
N LYS A 821 7.98 -2.38 22.18
CA LYS A 821 8.77 -1.62 21.22
C LYS A 821 9.67 -2.53 20.38
N ILE A 822 9.89 -2.15 19.13
CA ILE A 822 10.90 -2.74 18.24
C ILE A 822 11.94 -1.68 17.92
N THR A 823 13.21 -1.98 18.18
CA THR A 823 14.34 -1.11 17.86
C THR A 823 14.97 -1.58 16.55
N ILE A 824 15.12 -0.66 15.58
CA ILE A 824 15.69 -0.92 14.25
C ILE A 824 16.99 -0.12 14.12
N GLY A 825 18.10 -0.78 13.80
CA GLY A 825 19.37 -0.13 13.49
C GLY A 825 19.45 0.28 12.01
N HIS A 826 19.70 1.56 11.74
CA HIS A 826 19.94 2.08 10.40
C HIS A 826 21.45 2.22 10.17
N ILE A 827 22.02 1.24 9.46
CA ILE A 827 23.47 1.14 9.22
C ILE A 827 24.03 2.44 8.60
N SER A 828 23.35 2.96 7.57
CA SER A 828 23.85 4.09 6.77
C SER A 828 23.89 5.44 7.48
N SER A 829 23.22 5.56 8.62
CA SER A 829 23.21 6.75 9.48
C SER A 829 23.77 6.48 10.88
N ARG A 830 24.15 5.23 11.18
CA ARG A 830 24.50 4.72 12.53
C ARG A 830 23.46 5.04 13.62
N SER A 831 22.22 5.33 13.22
CA SER A 831 21.14 5.73 14.11
C SER A 831 20.18 4.57 14.38
N THR A 832 19.48 4.59 15.51
CA THR A 832 18.36 3.68 15.77
C THR A 832 17.02 4.35 15.47
N THR A 833 15.98 3.55 15.24
CA THR A 833 14.59 3.99 15.19
C THR A 833 13.75 3.02 16.01
N THR A 834 13.10 3.54 17.05
CA THR A 834 12.25 2.78 17.95
C THR A 834 10.80 2.94 17.51
N ILE A 835 10.10 1.81 17.29
CA ILE A 835 8.68 1.78 16.95
C ILE A 835 7.90 1.10 18.08
N THR A 836 7.03 1.88 18.73
CA THR A 836 6.10 1.47 19.78
C THR A 836 4.81 0.89 19.20
N GLN A 837 3.97 0.28 20.04
CA GLN A 837 2.61 -0.11 19.66
C GLN A 837 1.76 1.05 19.10
N SER A 838 1.87 2.27 19.66
CA SER A 838 1.19 3.47 19.16
C SER A 838 1.67 3.92 17.77
N SER A 839 2.90 3.56 17.37
CA SER A 839 3.48 3.87 16.06
C SER A 839 3.56 2.67 15.11
N ARG A 840 2.91 1.54 15.44
CA ARG A 840 2.97 0.26 14.69
C ARG A 840 2.67 0.37 13.19
N ALA A 841 1.86 1.34 12.76
CA ALA A 841 1.57 1.61 11.35
C ALA A 841 2.82 1.98 10.51
N TYR A 842 3.87 2.50 11.15
CA TYR A 842 5.13 2.87 10.49
C TYR A 842 6.16 1.73 10.45
N LEU A 843 6.00 0.67 11.26
CA LEU A 843 6.95 -0.43 11.42
C LEU A 843 7.40 -1.03 10.06
N PHE A 844 6.41 -1.39 9.24
CA PHE A 844 6.63 -1.98 7.92
C PHE A 844 7.46 -1.07 7.01
N ARG A 845 7.22 0.25 7.08
CA ARG A 845 7.92 1.27 6.28
C ARG A 845 9.36 1.43 6.74
N GLN A 846 9.64 1.39 8.04
CA GLN A 846 10.99 1.53 8.58
C GLN A 846 11.83 0.28 8.35
N LEU A 847 11.28 -0.92 8.58
CA LEU A 847 11.94 -2.19 8.25
C LEU A 847 12.25 -2.28 6.74
N LYS A 848 11.32 -1.86 5.87
CA LYS A 848 11.57 -1.75 4.43
C LYS A 848 12.62 -0.67 4.08
N SER A 849 12.75 0.42 4.86
CA SER A 849 13.85 1.38 4.67
C SER A 849 15.19 0.77 5.05
N ALA A 850 15.35 0.24 6.26
CA ALA A 850 16.60 -0.36 6.73
C ALA A 850 17.08 -1.50 5.79
N MET A 851 16.15 -2.30 5.26
CA MET A 851 16.46 -3.30 4.21
C MET A 851 16.93 -2.66 2.89
N SER A 852 16.35 -1.53 2.47
CA SER A 852 16.86 -0.76 1.32
C SER A 852 18.24 -0.14 1.59
N ASP A 853 18.52 0.22 2.84
CA ASP A 853 19.76 0.89 3.25
C ASP A 853 20.93 -0.11 3.24
N TYR A 854 20.71 -1.31 3.82
CA TYR A 854 21.59 -2.48 3.65
C TYR A 854 21.90 -2.79 2.18
N TYR A 855 20.89 -2.75 1.29
CA TYR A 855 21.11 -3.00 -0.13
C TYR A 855 21.87 -1.87 -0.85
N LEU A 856 21.76 -0.62 -0.39
CA LEU A 856 22.54 0.50 -0.92
C LEU A 856 24.02 0.38 -0.52
N GLU A 857 24.32 -0.03 0.70
CA GLU A 857 25.70 -0.23 1.16
C GLU A 857 26.37 -1.37 0.42
N ARG A 858 25.70 -2.52 0.27
CA ARG A 858 26.23 -3.68 -0.46
C ARG A 858 26.57 -3.39 -1.93
N ILE A 859 25.89 -2.44 -2.57
CA ILE A 859 26.26 -2.00 -3.92
C ILE A 859 27.32 -0.89 -3.88
N SER A 860 27.21 0.07 -2.96
CA SER A 860 28.17 1.18 -2.81
C SER A 860 29.59 0.68 -2.49
N ALA A 861 29.72 -0.35 -1.66
CA ALA A 861 30.98 -0.99 -1.32
C ALA A 861 31.70 -1.65 -2.51
N LYS A 862 31.05 -1.82 -3.68
CA LYS A 862 31.70 -2.38 -4.86
C LYS A 862 32.66 -1.35 -5.49
N PRO A 863 33.89 -1.76 -5.88
CA PRO A 863 34.86 -0.84 -6.50
C PRO A 863 34.42 -0.41 -7.91
N ASP A 864 33.95 -1.34 -8.74
CA ASP A 864 33.52 -1.05 -10.12
C ASP A 864 32.12 -0.42 -10.17
N GLN A 865 31.12 -1.17 -9.69
CA GLN A 865 29.70 -0.87 -9.95
C GLN A 865 29.05 0.01 -8.86
N GLY A 866 29.78 0.30 -7.78
CA GLY A 866 29.27 1.04 -6.62
C GLY A 866 29.55 2.54 -6.63
N LYS A 867 30.40 3.02 -7.54
CA LYS A 867 30.94 4.39 -7.57
C LYS A 867 29.86 5.48 -7.48
N THR A 868 28.81 5.36 -8.28
CA THR A 868 27.73 6.36 -8.36
C THR A 868 26.61 6.17 -7.33
N ALA A 869 26.58 5.03 -6.63
CA ALA A 869 25.42 4.64 -5.82
C ALA A 869 25.19 5.59 -4.63
N ALA A 870 26.26 5.93 -3.90
CA ALA A 870 26.18 6.87 -2.80
C ALA A 870 25.81 8.30 -3.26
N PRO A 871 26.48 8.93 -4.26
CA PRO A 871 26.06 10.21 -4.85
C PRO A 871 24.59 10.29 -5.26
N VAL A 872 24.09 9.29 -5.98
CA VAL A 872 22.70 9.26 -6.45
C VAL A 872 21.72 9.17 -5.27
N SER A 873 22.15 8.57 -4.15
CA SER A 873 21.31 8.38 -2.96
C SER A 873 21.17 9.62 -2.07
N LEU A 874 22.02 10.64 -2.24
CA LEU A 874 22.02 11.87 -1.42
C LEU A 874 20.69 12.62 -1.51
N HIS A 875 20.07 12.66 -2.69
CA HIS A 875 18.88 13.46 -2.93
C HIS A 875 17.90 12.83 -3.95
N PRO A 876 16.59 12.69 -3.66
CA PRO A 876 15.63 11.95 -4.49
C PRO A 876 15.39 12.48 -5.92
N ALA A 877 15.80 13.72 -6.25
CA ALA A 877 15.69 14.22 -7.63
C ALA A 877 16.60 13.47 -8.60
N SER A 878 17.73 12.96 -8.12
CA SER A 878 18.70 12.15 -8.88
C SER A 878 18.09 10.89 -9.50
N SER A 879 16.90 10.49 -9.05
CA SER A 879 16.26 9.22 -9.39
C SER A 879 14.75 9.31 -9.61
N ALA A 880 14.15 10.51 -9.53
CA ALA A 880 12.71 10.70 -9.63
C ALA A 880 12.09 10.08 -10.89
N PHE A 881 12.75 10.23 -12.04
CA PHE A 881 12.33 9.68 -13.34
C PHE A 881 12.21 8.15 -13.39
N ILE A 882 12.79 7.42 -12.42
CA ILE A 882 12.66 5.95 -12.34
C ILE A 882 11.24 5.57 -11.92
N ALA A 883 10.53 6.43 -11.18
CA ALA A 883 9.16 6.17 -10.73
C ALA A 883 8.11 6.40 -11.83
N ASP A 884 8.27 7.45 -12.63
CA ASP A 884 7.21 8.05 -13.46
C ASP A 884 7.64 8.46 -14.88
N GLY A 885 8.91 8.27 -15.24
CA GLY A 885 9.49 8.74 -16.51
C GLY A 885 9.64 10.26 -16.63
N SER A 886 9.41 11.02 -15.55
CA SER A 886 9.31 12.48 -15.61
C SER A 886 10.56 13.15 -16.20
N PHE A 887 10.34 14.01 -17.19
CA PHE A 887 11.33 14.83 -17.91
C PHE A 887 12.41 14.08 -18.73
N THR A 888 12.40 12.74 -18.73
CA THR A 888 13.46 11.89 -19.31
C THR A 888 13.00 11.20 -20.60
N ARG A 889 13.84 11.11 -21.64
CA ARG A 889 13.50 10.35 -22.86
C ARG A 889 13.70 8.85 -22.62
N PHE A 890 12.97 7.99 -23.35
CA PHE A 890 13.07 6.53 -23.24
C PHE A 890 14.51 6.01 -23.45
N CYS A 891 15.27 6.61 -24.37
CA CYS A 891 16.67 6.30 -24.62
C CYS A 891 17.61 6.74 -23.48
N ASP A 892 17.33 7.86 -22.82
CA ASP A 892 18.08 8.33 -21.64
C ASP A 892 17.83 7.40 -20.44
N TRP A 893 16.57 6.98 -20.24
CA TRP A 893 16.13 6.05 -19.21
C TRP A 893 16.82 4.68 -19.36
N ARG A 894 16.85 4.11 -20.57
CA ARG A 894 17.54 2.83 -20.85
C ARG A 894 19.08 2.92 -20.85
N PHE A 895 19.64 4.13 -20.89
CA PHE A 895 21.09 4.37 -20.77
C PHE A 895 21.53 4.43 -19.31
N ILE A 896 20.83 5.21 -18.47
CA ILE A 896 21.37 5.68 -17.20
C ILE A 896 21.64 4.55 -16.18
N HIS A 897 20.78 3.53 -16.14
CA HIS A 897 21.00 2.37 -15.27
C HIS A 897 22.30 1.61 -15.60
N ARG A 898 22.66 1.53 -16.89
CA ARG A 898 23.93 0.92 -17.32
C ARG A 898 25.14 1.81 -17.04
N ALA A 899 24.97 3.12 -17.19
CA ALA A 899 26.02 4.10 -16.94
C ALA A 899 26.42 4.13 -15.46
N ARG A 900 25.44 4.23 -14.55
CA ARG A 900 25.65 4.28 -13.09
C ARG A 900 26.38 3.04 -12.54
N LEU A 901 26.14 1.87 -13.12
CA LEU A 901 26.75 0.60 -12.70
C LEU A 901 28.07 0.25 -13.42
N GLY A 902 28.62 1.09 -14.29
CA GLY A 902 29.85 0.75 -15.02
C GLY A 902 29.69 -0.37 -16.07
N VAL A 903 28.46 -0.60 -16.56
CA VAL A 903 28.12 -1.72 -17.47
C VAL A 903 27.76 -1.29 -18.92
N LEU A 904 28.20 -0.10 -19.31
CA LEU A 904 28.26 0.30 -20.73
C LEU A 904 29.40 -0.45 -21.45
N PRO A 905 29.21 -0.84 -22.73
CA PRO A 905 30.28 -1.40 -23.55
C PRO A 905 31.28 -0.30 -23.95
N LEU A 906 32.45 -0.34 -23.33
CA LEU A 906 33.61 0.51 -23.62
C LEU A 906 34.87 -0.38 -23.61
N ASN A 907 35.94 0.06 -24.26
CA ASN A 907 37.20 -0.70 -24.33
C ASN A 907 37.80 -0.92 -22.93
N GLY A 908 37.72 0.09 -22.05
CA GLY A 908 38.14 -0.02 -20.65
C GLY A 908 37.25 -0.91 -19.77
N THR A 909 36.09 -1.40 -20.25
CA THR A 909 35.23 -2.33 -19.49
C THR A 909 35.35 -3.80 -19.95
N ARG A 910 36.26 -4.10 -20.90
CA ARG A 910 36.60 -5.48 -21.32
C ARG A 910 37.57 -6.12 -20.31
N ARG A 911 37.17 -7.24 -19.71
CA ARG A 911 37.98 -7.96 -18.69
C ARG A 911 38.91 -9.04 -19.26
N PHE A 912 38.65 -9.57 -20.46
CA PHE A 912 39.37 -10.70 -21.05
C PHE A 912 39.88 -10.37 -22.46
N GLY A 913 40.99 -10.99 -22.86
CA GLY A 913 41.66 -10.82 -24.15
C GLY A 913 42.61 -9.62 -24.22
N ASN A 914 43.66 -9.74 -25.05
CA ASN A 914 44.74 -8.75 -25.21
C ASN A 914 44.32 -7.51 -26.05
N GLN A 915 43.05 -7.11 -25.98
CA GLN A 915 42.49 -6.05 -26.82
C GLN A 915 42.77 -4.66 -26.25
N VAL A 916 43.00 -3.70 -27.15
CA VAL A 916 43.34 -2.31 -26.84
C VAL A 916 42.29 -1.67 -25.92
N ARG A 917 42.70 -1.31 -24.69
CA ARG A 917 41.86 -0.58 -23.71
C ARG A 917 41.78 0.93 -23.97
N LYS A 918 42.61 1.46 -24.87
CA LYS A 918 42.68 2.89 -25.22
C LYS A 918 41.34 3.40 -25.77
N CYS A 919 41.14 4.71 -25.61
CA CYS A 919 40.01 5.47 -26.13
C CYS A 919 39.97 5.47 -27.66
N ARG A 920 38.85 5.03 -28.25
CA ARG A 920 38.65 4.94 -29.70
C ARG A 920 38.56 6.28 -30.45
N ARG A 921 38.63 7.41 -29.73
CA ARG A 921 38.51 8.77 -30.31
C ARG A 921 39.76 9.63 -30.12
N CYS A 922 40.35 9.64 -28.91
CA CYS A 922 41.51 10.50 -28.61
C CYS A 922 42.72 9.73 -28.03
N GLY A 923 42.80 8.40 -28.23
CA GLY A 923 43.98 7.58 -27.90
C GLY A 923 44.32 7.39 -26.41
N PHE A 924 43.65 8.12 -25.50
CA PHE A 924 43.87 8.09 -24.06
C PHE A 924 43.87 6.67 -23.47
N VAL A 925 44.72 6.43 -22.47
CA VAL A 925 45.15 5.09 -22.01
C VAL A 925 44.01 4.11 -21.71
N VAL A 926 42.92 4.59 -21.09
CA VAL A 926 41.75 3.75 -20.74
C VAL A 926 40.44 4.43 -21.14
N GLU A 927 39.65 3.77 -21.99
CA GLU A 927 38.30 4.18 -22.34
C GLU A 927 37.31 3.87 -21.20
N SER A 928 37.33 4.69 -20.15
CA SER A 928 36.44 4.60 -18.99
C SER A 928 35.20 5.50 -19.16
N ILE A 929 34.12 5.26 -18.41
CA ILE A 929 32.94 6.15 -18.42
C ILE A 929 33.30 7.60 -17.98
N PRO A 930 34.08 7.82 -16.90
CA PRO A 930 34.60 9.16 -16.58
C PRO A 930 35.32 9.81 -17.75
N HIS A 931 36.21 9.07 -18.43
CA HIS A 931 36.92 9.60 -19.58
C HIS A 931 35.95 10.01 -20.71
N VAL A 932 35.08 9.10 -21.15
CA VAL A 932 34.14 9.37 -22.26
C VAL A 932 33.20 10.55 -21.98
N ILE A 933 32.69 10.67 -20.75
CA ILE A 933 31.61 11.62 -20.41
C ILE A 933 32.13 12.97 -19.88
N ASN A 934 33.41 13.06 -19.47
CA ASN A 934 33.99 14.26 -18.85
C ASN A 934 35.41 14.66 -19.30
N HIS A 935 36.20 13.80 -19.98
CA HIS A 935 37.63 14.08 -20.25
C HIS A 935 38.14 13.74 -21.66
N CYS A 936 37.36 13.07 -22.51
CA CYS A 936 37.69 12.81 -23.91
C CYS A 936 37.58 14.09 -24.77
N THR A 937 38.71 14.73 -25.06
CA THR A 937 38.82 16.05 -25.72
C THR A 937 37.95 16.22 -26.97
N SER A 938 37.74 15.15 -27.74
CA SER A 938 36.82 15.07 -28.90
C SER A 938 35.36 15.49 -28.61
N HIS A 939 34.96 15.65 -27.35
CA HIS A 939 33.59 16.00 -26.93
C HIS A 939 33.50 17.31 -26.14
N SER A 940 34.57 18.13 -26.12
CA SER A 940 34.68 19.36 -25.31
C SER A 940 33.50 20.33 -25.49
N ALA A 941 33.13 20.64 -26.73
CA ALA A 941 31.98 21.49 -27.05
C ALA A 941 30.66 20.95 -26.47
N THR A 942 30.49 19.63 -26.41
CA THR A 942 29.28 18.99 -25.86
C THR A 942 29.23 19.06 -24.33
N TRP A 943 30.38 19.12 -23.64
CA TRP A 943 30.40 19.40 -22.19
C TRP A 943 29.95 20.83 -21.90
N ASN A 944 30.38 21.80 -22.72
CA ASN A 944 29.97 23.20 -22.60
C ASN A 944 28.45 23.34 -22.82
N LEU A 945 27.88 22.64 -23.81
CA LEU A 945 26.41 22.62 -24.00
C LEU A 945 25.67 22.00 -22.80
N ARG A 946 26.21 20.94 -22.20
CA ARG A 946 25.67 20.32 -20.96
C ARG A 946 25.74 21.26 -19.75
N HIS A 947 26.79 22.07 -19.65
CA HIS A 947 26.95 23.09 -18.62
C HIS A 947 25.93 24.22 -18.81
N ASN A 948 25.85 24.77 -20.03
CA ASN A 948 25.04 25.95 -20.32
C ASN A 948 23.52 25.69 -20.14
N GLU A 949 23.00 24.50 -20.49
CA GLU A 949 21.60 24.12 -20.20
C GLU A 949 21.26 24.14 -18.69
N ILE A 950 22.25 23.99 -17.81
CA ILE A 950 22.07 24.12 -16.35
C ILE A 950 22.14 25.60 -15.95
N GLN A 951 23.19 26.31 -16.40
CA GLN A 951 23.39 27.75 -16.16
C GLN A 951 22.18 28.58 -16.59
N ASP A 952 21.76 28.48 -17.85
CA ASP A 952 20.59 29.14 -18.43
C ASP A 952 19.31 28.88 -17.65
N ARG A 953 19.15 27.65 -17.15
CA ARG A 953 17.94 27.21 -16.44
C ARG A 953 17.88 27.76 -15.02
N ILE A 954 19.04 27.97 -14.38
CA ILE A 954 19.17 28.65 -13.10
C ILE A 954 18.97 30.16 -13.29
N VAL A 955 19.63 30.79 -14.28
CA VAL A 955 19.46 32.22 -14.58
C VAL A 955 17.98 32.55 -14.84
N ARG A 956 17.28 31.75 -15.65
CA ARG A 956 15.83 31.89 -15.90
C ARG A 956 14.92 31.54 -14.70
N ALA A 957 15.48 31.09 -13.58
CA ALA A 957 14.75 30.80 -12.34
C ALA A 957 14.86 31.92 -11.30
N ILE A 958 15.86 32.80 -11.42
CA ILE A 958 16.09 33.92 -10.50
C ILE A 958 14.98 34.95 -10.70
N PRO A 959 14.16 35.26 -9.67
CA PRO A 959 13.17 36.32 -9.76
C PRO A 959 13.83 37.70 -9.90
N SER A 960 13.23 38.62 -10.65
CA SER A 960 13.74 39.99 -10.83
C SER A 960 13.97 40.74 -9.50
N ARG A 961 13.14 40.45 -8.48
CA ARG A 961 13.28 40.97 -7.10
C ARG A 961 14.56 40.51 -6.36
N SER A 962 15.26 39.49 -6.85
CA SER A 962 16.54 39.06 -6.28
C SER A 962 17.70 39.98 -6.71
N GLY A 963 17.46 40.94 -7.61
CA GLY A 963 18.43 41.93 -8.06
C GLY A 963 18.97 41.64 -9.47
N THR A 964 19.97 42.43 -9.87
CA THR A 964 20.62 42.36 -11.19
C THR A 964 21.49 41.12 -11.33
N VAL A 965 21.24 40.32 -12.38
CA VAL A 965 22.00 39.11 -12.70
C VAL A 965 22.96 39.39 -13.85
N THR A 966 24.23 39.02 -13.69
CA THR A 966 25.23 38.94 -14.78
C THR A 966 25.75 37.52 -14.92
N VAL A 967 26.20 37.17 -16.13
CA VAL A 967 26.48 35.78 -16.54
C VAL A 967 27.77 35.75 -17.37
N ASN A 968 28.70 34.85 -17.05
CA ASN A 968 30.00 34.67 -17.75
C ASN A 968 30.85 35.96 -17.90
N ARG A 969 30.70 36.93 -16.98
CA ARG A 969 31.39 38.23 -16.99
C ARG A 969 32.37 38.35 -15.82
N ARG A 970 33.33 39.27 -15.96
CA ARG A 970 34.17 39.73 -14.83
C ARG A 970 33.26 40.47 -13.84
N VAL A 971 33.53 40.34 -12.55
CA VAL A 971 32.81 41.13 -11.53
C VAL A 971 33.19 42.60 -11.69
N PRO A 972 32.25 43.56 -11.65
CA PRO A 972 32.59 44.97 -11.56
C PRO A 972 33.52 45.25 -10.38
N ASP A 973 34.31 46.32 -10.48
CA ASP A 973 35.09 46.85 -9.36
C ASP A 973 36.19 45.93 -8.80
N THR A 974 36.48 44.78 -9.43
CA THR A 974 37.57 43.84 -9.08
C THR A 974 38.73 43.89 -10.08
N THR A 975 39.98 43.84 -9.58
CA THR A 975 41.24 43.80 -10.35
C THR A 975 41.54 42.41 -10.92
N LEU A 976 41.01 41.35 -10.31
CA LEU A 976 41.20 39.97 -10.75
C LEU A 976 40.55 39.68 -12.13
N PRO A 977 41.18 38.86 -13.01
CA PRO A 977 40.66 38.53 -14.35
C PRO A 977 39.56 37.45 -14.34
N LEU A 978 39.04 37.08 -13.16
CA LEU A 978 38.12 35.98 -12.96
C LEU A 978 36.72 36.29 -13.51
N ARG A 979 36.11 35.28 -14.15
CA ARG A 979 34.73 35.33 -14.65
C ARG A 979 33.92 34.21 -14.00
N PRO A 980 32.99 34.49 -13.07
CA PRO A 980 32.04 33.51 -12.56
C PRO A 980 30.93 33.21 -13.57
N ASP A 981 30.27 32.07 -13.41
CA ASP A 981 29.17 31.66 -14.31
C ASP A 981 27.93 32.53 -14.09
N ILE A 982 27.60 32.84 -12.83
CA ILE A 982 26.46 33.68 -12.43
C ILE A 982 26.91 34.61 -11.30
N VAL A 983 26.59 35.89 -11.37
CA VAL A 983 26.75 36.85 -10.27
C VAL A 983 25.46 37.64 -10.11
N VAL A 984 24.91 37.65 -8.89
CA VAL A 984 23.70 38.42 -8.55
C VAL A 984 24.09 39.57 -7.63
N ARG A 985 23.80 40.81 -8.05
CA ARG A 985 23.86 42.00 -7.18
C ARG A 985 22.47 42.28 -6.64
N ARG A 986 22.32 42.05 -5.33
CA ARG A 986 21.06 42.19 -4.58
C ARG A 986 20.66 43.65 -4.38
N PRO A 987 19.39 43.93 -4.02
CA PRO A 987 18.93 45.30 -3.72
C PRO A 987 19.65 45.98 -2.55
N ASP A 988 20.17 45.19 -1.61
CA ASP A 988 21.01 45.63 -0.48
C ASP A 988 22.47 45.95 -0.88
N GLY A 989 22.80 45.87 -2.17
CA GLY A 989 24.14 46.09 -2.71
C GLY A 989 25.06 44.86 -2.67
N SER A 990 24.73 43.81 -1.90
CA SER A 990 25.57 42.63 -1.72
C SER A 990 25.66 41.73 -2.96
N LEU A 991 26.75 40.96 -3.06
CA LEU A 991 27.07 40.11 -4.19
C LEU A 991 27.00 38.62 -3.83
N LEU A 992 26.30 37.85 -4.67
CA LEU A 992 26.27 36.38 -4.63
C LEU A 992 26.88 35.82 -5.92
N ILE A 993 28.07 35.24 -5.78
CA ILE A 993 28.87 34.65 -6.85
C ILE A 993 28.60 33.13 -6.89
N ILE A 994 28.20 32.62 -8.05
CA ILE A 994 27.87 31.20 -8.24
C ILE A 994 28.55 30.64 -9.49
N ASP A 995 29.18 29.49 -9.32
CA ASP A 995 29.74 28.66 -10.40
C ASP A 995 28.89 27.40 -10.63
N VAL A 996 28.79 26.92 -11.88
CA VAL A 996 28.08 25.69 -12.23
C VAL A 996 29.11 24.61 -12.62
N THR A 997 29.08 23.46 -11.94
CA THR A 997 30.06 22.39 -12.21
C THR A 997 29.41 21.02 -12.34
N VAL A 998 29.82 20.30 -13.39
CA VAL A 998 29.29 18.98 -13.78
C VAL A 998 30.37 17.90 -13.67
N PRO A 999 30.78 17.49 -12.45
CA PRO A 999 31.84 16.51 -12.25
C PRO A 999 31.36 15.10 -12.61
N PHE A 1000 32.27 14.17 -12.85
CA PHE A 1000 31.90 12.76 -12.83
C PHE A 1000 31.72 12.29 -11.36
N GLU A 1001 30.58 11.66 -11.07
CA GLU A 1001 30.16 11.28 -9.72
C GLU A 1001 30.81 9.96 -9.22
N ASP A 1002 32.15 9.95 -9.16
CA ASP A 1002 32.93 8.86 -8.54
C ASP A 1002 32.96 9.04 -7.02
N ARG A 1003 31.91 8.51 -6.36
CA ARG A 1003 31.63 8.66 -4.93
C ARG A 1003 31.35 10.11 -4.49
N VAL A 1004 31.01 10.30 -3.22
CA VAL A 1004 30.46 11.58 -2.68
C VAL A 1004 31.54 12.65 -2.63
N GLU A 1005 32.77 12.21 -2.35
CA GLU A 1005 33.99 12.99 -2.25
C GLU A 1005 34.27 13.77 -3.54
N ALA A 1006 33.88 13.24 -4.72
CA ALA A 1006 34.00 13.94 -5.99
C ALA A 1006 33.09 15.18 -6.09
N LEU A 1007 31.89 15.14 -5.50
CA LEU A 1007 30.98 16.30 -5.48
C LEU A 1007 31.48 17.37 -4.50
N VAL A 1008 31.88 16.94 -3.30
CA VAL A 1008 32.44 17.83 -2.25
C VAL A 1008 33.74 18.49 -2.74
N LYS A 1009 34.63 17.73 -3.39
CA LYS A 1009 35.87 18.26 -3.99
C LYS A 1009 35.57 19.24 -5.12
N ALA A 1010 34.55 18.99 -5.95
CA ALA A 1010 34.15 19.91 -7.01
C ALA A 1010 33.65 21.26 -6.45
N ARG A 1011 32.79 21.24 -5.42
CA ARG A 1011 32.34 22.45 -4.71
C ARG A 1011 33.52 23.24 -4.13
N ARG A 1012 34.38 22.58 -3.36
CA ARG A 1012 35.54 23.22 -2.73
C ARG A 1012 36.51 23.83 -3.75
N ILE A 1013 36.78 23.16 -4.87
CA ILE A 1013 37.64 23.72 -5.93
C ILE A 1013 37.08 25.02 -6.49
N LYS A 1014 35.75 25.13 -6.67
CA LYS A 1014 35.13 26.35 -7.22
C LYS A 1014 34.99 27.46 -6.18
N ILE A 1015 34.71 27.15 -4.91
CA ILE A 1015 34.79 28.11 -3.81
C ILE A 1015 36.20 28.70 -3.72
N ASN A 1016 37.23 27.86 -3.57
CA ASN A 1016 38.62 28.31 -3.46
C ASN A 1016 39.12 29.09 -4.69
N LYS A 1017 38.59 28.82 -5.90
CA LYS A 1017 38.92 29.55 -7.13
C LYS A 1017 38.46 31.01 -7.11
N TYR A 1018 37.31 31.29 -6.48
CA TYR A 1018 36.69 32.62 -6.49
C TYR A 1018 36.68 33.32 -5.12
N GLN A 1019 37.13 32.66 -4.05
CA GLN A 1019 37.33 33.29 -2.74
C GLN A 1019 38.15 34.60 -2.82
N PRO A 1020 39.25 34.70 -3.61
CA PRO A 1020 39.97 35.97 -3.76
C PRO A 1020 39.14 37.14 -4.32
N LEU A 1021 38.03 36.90 -5.04
CA LEU A 1021 37.09 37.97 -5.40
C LEU A 1021 36.32 38.47 -4.18
N VAL A 1022 35.86 37.56 -3.32
CA VAL A 1022 35.15 37.91 -2.07
C VAL A 1022 36.06 38.72 -1.17
N ASP A 1023 37.33 38.31 -1.07
CA ASP A 1023 38.35 39.00 -0.27
C ASP A 1023 38.66 40.41 -0.85
N GLU A 1024 38.76 40.56 -2.18
CA GLU A 1024 38.97 41.85 -2.85
C GLU A 1024 37.73 42.78 -2.78
N LEU A 1025 36.53 42.21 -2.73
CA LEU A 1025 35.28 42.97 -2.58
C LEU A 1025 35.08 43.44 -1.14
N ALA A 1026 35.51 42.63 -0.15
CA ALA A 1026 35.45 42.98 1.26
C ALA A 1026 36.33 44.19 1.61
N THR A 1027 37.54 44.29 1.05
CA THR A 1027 38.40 45.49 1.24
C THR A 1027 37.83 46.76 0.61
N LYS A 1028 36.82 46.62 -0.26
CA LYS A 1028 36.07 47.72 -0.90
C LYS A 1028 34.70 47.96 -0.24
N GLY A 1029 34.45 47.34 0.92
CA GLY A 1029 33.20 47.48 1.67
C GLY A 1029 32.00 46.73 1.08
N ILE A 1030 32.20 45.92 0.03
CA ILE A 1030 31.12 45.20 -0.65
C ILE A 1030 30.99 43.80 -0.04
N THR A 1031 29.91 43.56 0.69
CA THR A 1031 29.58 42.21 1.20
C THR A 1031 29.38 41.24 0.04
N ALA A 1032 30.25 40.24 -0.06
CA ALA A 1032 30.24 39.24 -1.12
C ALA A 1032 30.22 37.81 -0.54
N SER A 1033 29.71 36.86 -1.33
CA SER A 1033 29.66 35.45 -0.98
C SER A 1033 29.83 34.57 -2.22
N VAL A 1034 30.42 33.38 -2.05
CA VAL A 1034 30.68 32.42 -3.13
C VAL A 1034 30.14 31.03 -2.78
N ASP A 1035 29.48 30.38 -3.74
CA ASP A 1035 29.19 28.94 -3.68
C ASP A 1035 29.10 28.35 -5.11
N ALA A 1036 28.75 27.07 -5.23
CA ALA A 1036 28.59 26.38 -6.52
C ALA A 1036 27.26 25.61 -6.64
N ILE A 1037 26.83 25.36 -7.87
CA ILE A 1037 25.79 24.37 -8.19
C ILE A 1037 26.47 23.13 -8.78
N ILE A 1038 26.47 22.05 -8.00
CA ILE A 1038 27.12 20.78 -8.37
C ILE A 1038 26.07 19.78 -8.83
N VAL A 1039 26.17 19.34 -10.09
CA VAL A 1039 25.29 18.31 -10.65
C VAL A 1039 26.16 17.23 -11.28
N GLY A 1040 26.18 16.03 -10.71
CA GLY A 1040 26.96 14.93 -11.25
C GLY A 1040 26.57 14.61 -12.71
N ALA A 1041 27.55 14.22 -13.52
CA ALA A 1041 27.38 13.98 -14.96
C ALA A 1041 26.41 12.84 -15.30
N LEU A 1042 26.09 11.96 -14.34
CA LEU A 1042 25.07 10.93 -14.43
C LEU A 1042 23.83 11.29 -13.57
N GLY A 1043 23.63 12.58 -13.29
CA GLY A 1043 22.40 13.16 -12.75
C GLY A 1043 22.30 13.19 -11.23
N SER A 1044 23.38 12.97 -10.47
CA SER A 1044 23.37 13.19 -9.01
C SER A 1044 23.17 14.67 -8.65
N TRP A 1045 22.22 14.96 -7.76
CA TRP A 1045 21.98 16.30 -7.21
C TRP A 1045 22.69 16.44 -5.86
N ASP A 1046 23.63 17.37 -5.75
CA ASP A 1046 24.21 17.78 -4.48
C ASP A 1046 23.15 18.49 -3.62
N THR A 1047 23.01 18.05 -2.36
CA THR A 1047 22.06 18.61 -1.39
C THR A 1047 22.33 20.09 -1.07
N CYS A 1048 23.58 20.56 -1.13
CA CYS A 1048 23.92 21.95 -0.86
C CYS A 1048 23.36 22.92 -1.93
N ASN A 1049 23.04 22.42 -3.13
CA ASN A 1049 22.39 23.23 -4.17
C ASN A 1049 21.04 23.81 -3.71
N ASP A 1050 20.33 23.14 -2.80
CA ASP A 1050 19.03 23.60 -2.29
C ASP A 1050 19.16 24.90 -1.48
N TYR A 1051 20.26 25.07 -0.75
CA TYR A 1051 20.59 26.31 -0.04
C TYR A 1051 20.88 27.44 -1.03
N VAL A 1052 21.73 27.19 -2.04
CA VAL A 1052 22.06 28.17 -3.09
C VAL A 1052 20.82 28.62 -3.87
N LEU A 1053 19.90 27.70 -4.21
CA LEU A 1053 18.62 28.06 -4.85
C LEU A 1053 17.73 28.91 -3.93
N GLY A 1054 17.79 28.69 -2.61
CA GLY A 1054 17.15 29.56 -1.61
C GLY A 1054 17.76 30.98 -1.59
N GLN A 1055 19.10 31.08 -1.58
CA GLN A 1055 19.83 32.35 -1.62
C GLN A 1055 19.61 33.15 -2.92
N LEU A 1056 19.26 32.47 -4.02
CA LEU A 1056 18.81 33.08 -5.28
C LEU A 1056 17.33 33.53 -5.27
N GLY A 1057 16.59 33.32 -4.18
CA GLY A 1057 15.18 33.67 -4.04
C GLY A 1057 14.21 32.74 -4.80
N VAL A 1058 14.68 31.59 -5.31
CA VAL A 1058 13.88 30.65 -6.09
C VAL A 1058 12.85 29.95 -5.20
N SER A 1059 11.56 30.05 -5.54
CA SER A 1059 10.51 29.46 -4.70
C SER A 1059 10.66 27.94 -4.57
N ARG A 1060 10.46 27.40 -3.35
CA ARG A 1060 10.59 25.96 -3.04
C ARG A 1060 9.84 25.09 -4.07
N LYS A 1061 8.60 25.47 -4.40
CA LYS A 1061 7.73 24.80 -5.40
C LYS A 1061 8.36 24.72 -6.79
N TYR A 1062 9.00 25.80 -7.27
CA TYR A 1062 9.70 25.79 -8.56
C TYR A 1062 11.01 25.01 -8.47
N ALA A 1063 11.78 25.19 -7.39
CA ALA A 1063 13.04 24.46 -7.15
C ALA A 1063 12.85 22.93 -7.13
N THR A 1064 11.73 22.42 -6.59
CA THR A 1064 11.38 20.98 -6.62
C THR A 1064 11.14 20.45 -8.04
N MET A 1065 10.57 21.26 -8.95
CA MET A 1065 10.42 20.90 -10.35
C MET A 1065 11.75 21.02 -11.11
N MET A 1066 12.44 22.16 -10.94
CA MET A 1066 13.64 22.51 -11.69
C MET A 1066 14.77 21.48 -11.49
N ARG A 1067 15.03 21.04 -10.26
CA ARG A 1067 16.07 20.03 -9.98
C ARG A 1067 15.84 18.71 -10.73
N LYS A 1068 14.58 18.25 -10.86
CA LYS A 1068 14.25 17.04 -11.62
C LYS A 1068 14.55 17.22 -13.11
N ILE A 1069 14.21 18.39 -13.66
CA ILE A 1069 14.52 18.75 -15.05
C ILE A 1069 16.03 18.79 -15.28
N ILE A 1070 16.79 19.43 -14.37
CA ILE A 1070 18.26 19.50 -14.44
C ILE A 1070 18.86 18.09 -14.45
N CYS A 1071 18.55 17.25 -13.45
CA CYS A 1071 19.04 15.86 -13.41
C CYS A 1071 18.74 15.08 -14.71
N ALA A 1072 17.50 15.16 -15.21
CA ALA A 1072 17.09 14.50 -16.47
C ALA A 1072 17.83 15.03 -17.70
N ARG A 1073 18.05 16.36 -17.79
CA ARG A 1073 18.77 17.01 -18.89
C ARG A 1073 20.25 16.63 -18.88
N THR A 1074 20.92 16.70 -17.73
CA THR A 1074 22.33 16.28 -17.58
C THR A 1074 22.53 14.83 -18.02
N ILE A 1075 21.62 13.92 -17.63
CA ILE A 1075 21.62 12.52 -18.09
C ILE A 1075 21.47 12.45 -19.63
N GLY A 1076 20.54 13.21 -20.23
CA GLY A 1076 20.33 13.24 -21.67
C GLY A 1076 21.54 13.74 -22.48
N HIS A 1077 22.21 14.79 -22.02
CA HIS A 1077 23.46 15.25 -22.63
C HIS A 1077 24.58 14.21 -22.49
N SER A 1078 24.75 13.61 -21.31
CA SER A 1078 25.75 12.55 -21.09
C SER A 1078 25.47 11.28 -21.91
N ARG A 1079 24.18 10.95 -22.15
CA ARG A 1079 23.76 9.91 -23.09
C ARG A 1079 24.12 10.27 -24.54
N ASN A 1080 23.91 11.53 -24.95
CA ASN A 1080 24.26 12.00 -26.29
C ASN A 1080 25.79 11.97 -26.52
N ILE A 1081 26.59 12.41 -25.54
CA ILE A 1081 28.06 12.30 -25.55
C ILE A 1081 28.49 10.84 -25.73
N TYR A 1082 27.95 9.94 -24.92
CA TYR A 1082 28.25 8.51 -25.01
C TYR A 1082 27.90 7.91 -26.39
N VAL A 1083 26.72 8.21 -26.94
CA VAL A 1083 26.30 7.66 -28.24
C VAL A 1083 27.13 8.24 -29.39
N SER A 1084 27.45 9.54 -29.37
CA SER A 1084 28.40 10.15 -30.31
C SER A 1084 29.79 9.49 -30.21
N HIS A 1085 30.28 9.25 -28.99
CA HIS A 1085 31.56 8.57 -28.78
C HIS A 1085 31.59 7.14 -29.36
N ILE A 1086 30.52 6.36 -29.16
CA ILE A 1086 30.41 5.01 -29.73
C ILE A 1086 30.31 5.04 -31.25
N THR A 1087 29.35 5.79 -31.80
CA THR A 1087 28.97 5.74 -33.23
C THR A 1087 29.89 6.57 -34.13
N GLY A 1088 30.32 7.75 -33.67
CA GLY A 1088 31.06 8.74 -34.46
C GLY A 1088 30.17 9.84 -35.04
N SER A 1089 28.87 9.61 -35.12
CA SER A 1089 27.89 10.60 -35.57
C SER A 1089 27.40 11.46 -34.40
N PRO A 1090 27.38 12.80 -34.52
CA PRO A 1090 26.61 13.65 -33.61
C PRO A 1090 25.13 13.24 -33.64
N GLN A 1091 24.48 13.19 -32.48
CA GLN A 1091 23.02 13.07 -32.41
C GLN A 1091 22.43 14.49 -32.35
N SER A 1092 21.51 14.81 -33.27
CA SER A 1092 20.63 15.99 -33.13
C SER A 1092 19.93 15.94 -31.77
N MET A 1093 19.99 17.04 -31.00
CA MET A 1093 19.70 17.02 -29.55
C MET A 1093 18.23 16.76 -29.17
#